data_AF-A0AAV7ZEK4-F1
#
_entry.id   AF-A0AAV7ZEK4-F1
#
_cell.length_a   1.000
_cell.length_b   1.000
_cell.length_c   1.000
_cell.angle_alpha   90.00
_cell.angle_beta   90.00
_cell.angle_gamma   90.00
#
_symmetry.space_group_name_H-M   'P 1'
#
loop_
_entity.id
_entity.type
_entity.pdbx_description
1 polymer ?
#
loop_
_entity_poly.entity_id
_entity_poly.type
_entity_poly.pdbx_seq_one_letter_code
_entity_poly.pdbx_strand_id
1 'polypeptide(L)'
;MSSSSDESSGESDIARKRKNNFNDSNDVKCRRNNKKKNKQKHSFSKKKEIEIEFSSQDNDEKQNEKTKRKNKKKHKQKKEKLDEQEEEEINFNLSDFDPEETKEYKIGSIKRLYMKNFMTFNECEFFPGPRLNLILGPNGSGKSSIISAIALALGAHTNVFGRQEKMNEFIKFGEDEAFIEIELFMGNNKPTATIGRRIIDNRSEWRLNGKKSTAKEIQLINKKLGIQVNNLCQFLPQDKVYEFSAISPALLLEKTESVVDPVIHEKHLFLKNNKKVQEDIELEIEKLKQDRIAVEQKNQSIKKQVQTYLKLKQLKSDLVLLEQKLVYLRYEEAKKFLQQSASELNRIREEQKRLTKIYNPILAKKKKIRLIQDRAEKKIQTAFRKVRLGKEITTRDLDNLEKLEMKSDENRNRIQTLKDRKKNTRIEIEKKTQEIDQYSQQMENFNITEIKTESKKLNHKIRQVTELQIQLQRKKLNINNEIRQKNQKFQNVKNTVLKLRDEKIRILRAFNKGGNNPVFDAYQWIQRNKSLFKKRIFGPVALEINPKDQYAANCITLHVPMEKLKTFIFQCKEDLDTFYREGFKKNNFKVACKYFIPNQRDYPRIINDEEKKKYQIDKFLDEVIEGKPIIIEYLKYYSQIHNCVVIRKKNVDIIENLLKNTPIKCIFTPEQRYLKRRTYIGTNSTMINTIARSRLYGEIKESEKELDLQRKLKRIEEKILSKRKVVEEIQNDEDEQAKIIRGLSQKKNTFNNDLKKYKNLHSKKRIVQRKIEILNKQKDSKNEINSLKKQLDKISKEREETIQNLSYKIEKYFQAVTEENFAKIEKQLLKKQEIKLNNQCNQQNFELKEINKKLFEHERIVNRLKDQCLLLIKRRKEKIPELNDDIMKDFEKLSDDSDEIAEMINILQTQISLKPNVPRAVFDQYNDREKHQNELTEKIKKKYQELHDNNNNIKETEKTWLKGIEKIIQKINRHFSTLFAELGAVGEVQLIKDPNRDYSKFELHILVKFRDETNLHILRANRQSGGERAVTTALFLMALQNLIECPFRVVDELNQGMDPQNEKTTFNLIVKFVCRPNVPQYFMVTPKLLPGLNLTKDIACHIVFNSSFIPKNPKLWFIPNIVKFGNKNNQLRRKRKTKKKKN
;
A
#
# COMPACT_ATOMS: atom_id res chain seq x y z
N MET A 1 -28.69 57.83 53.42
CA MET A 1 -29.84 57.95 52.52
C MET A 1 -29.71 56.87 51.46
N SER A 2 -30.33 55.71 51.57
CA SER A 2 -31.20 55.12 52.61
C SER A 2 -31.01 53.57 52.47
N SER A 3 -31.06 52.70 53.49
CA SER A 3 -32.19 52.29 54.36
C SER A 3 -33.50 52.08 53.56
N SER A 4 -34.28 51.02 53.72
CA SER A 4 -34.37 49.95 54.75
C SER A 4 -34.66 48.59 54.06
N SER A 5 -34.47 47.39 54.60
CA SER A 5 -34.95 46.82 55.89
C SER A 5 -36.49 46.70 55.93
N ASP A 6 -37.12 45.61 56.37
CA ASP A 6 -36.71 44.23 56.72
C ASP A 6 -37.84 43.27 56.26
N GLU A 7 -37.88 41.93 56.42
CA GLU A 7 -37.07 40.93 57.14
C GLU A 7 -36.96 39.66 56.23
N SER A 8 -36.91 38.35 56.55
CA SER A 8 -36.92 37.49 57.77
C SER A 8 -36.26 36.12 57.43
N SER A 9 -36.08 35.09 58.27
CA SER A 9 -36.15 34.86 59.74
C SER A 9 -35.40 33.53 60.06
N GLY A 10 -34.94 33.32 61.30
CA GLY A 10 -34.28 32.08 61.79
C GLY A 10 -32.85 31.85 61.22
N GLU A 11 -31.72 31.99 61.94
CA GLU A 11 -31.27 31.34 63.21
C GLU A 11 -31.20 29.80 63.16
N SER A 12 -30.16 29.10 63.67
CA SER A 12 -28.80 29.46 64.19
C SER A 12 -28.03 28.11 64.48
N ASP A 13 -26.71 27.98 64.75
CA ASP A 13 -25.55 28.85 64.56
C ASP A 13 -24.17 28.10 64.54
N ILE A 14 -23.11 28.83 64.14
CA ILE A 14 -21.69 28.84 64.64
C ILE A 14 -20.94 27.55 65.10
N ALA A 15 -19.64 27.31 64.80
CA ALA A 15 -18.74 27.80 63.73
C ALA A 15 -17.57 26.79 63.43
N ARG A 16 -16.38 26.68 64.08
CA ARG A 16 -15.47 27.63 64.78
C ARG A 16 -13.99 27.09 64.76
N LYS A 17 -13.14 27.43 63.76
CA LYS A 17 -11.83 28.17 63.84
C LYS A 17 -10.93 27.87 65.08
N ARG A 18 -9.59 27.75 65.03
CA ARG A 18 -8.55 28.30 64.10
C ARG A 18 -7.13 27.70 64.31
N LYS A 19 -6.26 27.91 63.31
CA LYS A 19 -4.77 27.85 63.24
C LYS A 19 -3.93 27.89 64.54
N ASN A 20 -2.71 27.34 64.45
CA ASN A 20 -1.46 28.08 64.74
C ASN A 20 -0.26 27.61 63.88
N ASN A 21 0.78 28.44 63.80
CA ASN A 21 2.10 28.13 63.22
C ASN A 21 3.14 28.02 64.37
N PHE A 22 4.31 27.40 64.16
CA PHE A 22 5.63 28.02 64.41
C PHE A 22 6.81 27.17 63.86
N ASN A 23 7.61 27.81 63.00
CA ASN A 23 9.07 27.77 62.75
C ASN A 23 9.96 26.52 63.04
N ASP A 24 10.82 26.21 62.04
CA ASP A 24 12.31 26.19 62.08
C ASP A 24 13.10 25.32 63.10
N SER A 25 14.27 24.72 62.80
CA SER A 25 15.13 24.72 61.58
C SER A 25 16.17 23.56 61.58
N ASN A 26 16.97 23.47 60.50
CA ASN A 26 18.35 22.94 60.41
C ASN A 26 18.60 21.40 60.42
N ASP A 27 19.58 20.84 59.69
CA ASP A 27 20.41 21.30 58.53
C ASP A 27 21.17 20.09 57.89
N VAL A 28 21.94 20.31 56.81
CA VAL A 28 23.16 19.59 56.35
C VAL A 28 23.11 18.46 55.26
N LYS A 29 23.82 18.73 54.13
CA LYS A 29 24.54 17.85 53.13
C LYS A 29 23.85 17.00 52.02
N CYS A 30 23.86 17.59 50.81
CA CYS A 30 24.69 17.21 49.63
C CYS A 30 24.65 15.83 48.88
N ARG A 31 24.18 15.91 47.62
CA ARG A 31 24.86 15.56 46.32
C ARG A 31 25.28 14.11 45.94
N ARG A 32 24.56 13.59 44.92
CA ARG A 32 25.01 13.04 43.59
C ARG A 32 26.08 11.91 43.47
N ASN A 33 25.63 10.83 42.81
CA ASN A 33 26.27 10.03 41.74
C ASN A 33 27.76 9.57 41.83
N ASN A 34 28.00 8.24 41.83
CA ASN A 34 28.47 7.53 40.62
C ASN A 34 28.59 5.97 40.73
N LYS A 35 28.20 5.30 39.62
CA LYS A 35 28.78 4.11 38.93
C LYS A 35 29.37 2.88 39.66
N LYS A 36 29.01 1.71 39.08
CA LYS A 36 29.74 0.42 38.86
C LYS A 36 29.73 -0.69 39.94
N LYS A 37 29.10 -1.82 39.55
CA LYS A 37 29.60 -3.25 39.56
C LYS A 37 29.97 -3.89 40.93
N ASN A 38 29.95 -5.21 41.13
CA ASN A 38 30.06 -6.35 40.20
C ASN A 38 29.62 -7.71 40.84
N LYS A 39 29.18 -8.70 40.01
CA LYS A 39 29.38 -10.18 40.18
C LYS A 39 28.70 -10.88 41.40
N GLN A 40 28.62 -12.22 41.52
CA GLN A 40 28.92 -13.43 40.69
C GLN A 40 27.88 -14.53 41.09
N LYS A 41 27.76 -15.77 40.57
CA LYS A 41 28.54 -16.71 39.70
C LYS A 41 27.80 -16.91 38.34
N HIS A 42 28.21 -17.65 37.28
CA HIS A 42 29.20 -18.70 36.94
C HIS A 42 28.74 -20.17 37.20
N SER A 43 28.95 -21.14 36.27
CA SER A 43 29.79 -21.15 35.04
C SER A 43 29.46 -22.19 33.94
N PHE A 44 29.56 -21.77 32.66
CA PHE A 44 30.25 -22.42 31.51
C PHE A 44 29.77 -23.79 30.92
N SER A 45 29.94 -24.12 29.62
CA SER A 45 30.25 -23.32 28.39
C SER A 45 30.28 -24.14 27.08
N LYS A 46 30.21 -23.44 25.93
CA LYS A 46 30.69 -23.82 24.57
C LYS A 46 29.96 -24.96 23.82
N LYS A 47 30.03 -25.11 22.49
CA LYS A 47 30.21 -24.22 21.30
C LYS A 47 30.30 -25.11 20.03
N LYS A 48 29.53 -24.87 18.94
CA LYS A 48 29.94 -25.01 17.51
C LYS A 48 28.75 -25.09 16.52
N GLU A 49 29.07 -24.78 15.26
CA GLU A 49 28.32 -25.09 14.02
C GLU A 49 29.11 -26.13 13.19
N ILE A 50 28.63 -26.39 11.96
CA ILE A 50 29.29 -27.04 10.78
C ILE A 50 28.88 -28.49 10.48
N GLU A 51 28.03 -28.60 9.45
CA GLU A 51 27.98 -29.56 8.31
C GLU A 51 28.11 -31.08 8.52
N ILE A 52 27.23 -31.88 7.89
CA ILE A 52 27.51 -32.55 6.59
C ILE A 52 26.27 -33.32 6.04
N GLU A 53 26.01 -33.11 4.73
CA GLU A 53 25.36 -33.99 3.72
C GLU A 53 23.83 -34.35 3.60
N PHE A 54 23.45 -34.30 2.31
CA PHE A 54 22.52 -35.09 1.48
C PHE A 54 20.96 -35.10 1.57
N SER A 55 20.41 -34.68 0.42
CA SER A 55 19.22 -35.18 -0.32
C SER A 55 17.79 -34.98 0.21
N SER A 56 17.12 -34.01 -0.42
CA SER A 56 15.78 -34.11 -1.03
C SER A 56 14.68 -34.89 -0.29
N GLN A 57 13.74 -34.13 0.28
CA GLN A 57 12.33 -34.55 0.35
C GLN A 57 11.56 -33.89 -0.78
N ASP A 58 10.65 -34.63 -1.42
CA ASP A 58 9.73 -34.10 -2.42
C ASP A 58 8.36 -34.77 -2.25
N ASN A 59 7.33 -33.96 -2.00
CA ASN A 59 5.89 -34.26 -2.00
C ASN A 59 5.39 -35.53 -1.28
N ASP A 60 5.03 -35.35 0.00
CA ASP A 60 4.03 -36.20 0.67
C ASP A 60 2.65 -35.53 0.56
N GLU A 61 1.68 -36.14 -0.11
CA GLU A 61 0.26 -35.91 0.19
C GLU A 61 -0.56 -37.17 -0.08
N LYS A 62 -1.59 -37.38 0.77
CA LYS A 62 -2.55 -38.49 0.72
C LYS A 62 -1.99 -39.89 1.01
N GLN A 63 -1.70 -40.14 2.29
CA GLN A 63 -2.07 -41.42 2.90
C GLN A 63 -3.03 -41.20 4.07
N ASN A 64 -4.13 -41.94 4.05
CA ASN A 64 -4.78 -42.40 5.26
C ASN A 64 -5.13 -43.89 5.07
N GLU A 65 -5.22 -44.63 6.17
CA GLU A 65 -5.68 -46.03 6.26
C GLU A 65 -4.91 -47.11 5.47
N LYS A 66 -3.80 -47.59 6.07
CA LYS A 66 -3.27 -48.94 5.83
C LYS A 66 -2.98 -49.69 7.14
N THR A 67 -3.98 -50.38 7.71
CA THR A 67 -3.80 -51.70 8.33
C THR A 67 -5.09 -52.51 8.12
N LYS A 68 -5.10 -53.83 7.87
CA LYS A 68 -4.03 -54.84 7.87
C LYS A 68 -4.07 -55.65 6.56
N ARG A 69 -2.92 -55.95 5.94
CA ARG A 69 -2.79 -56.99 4.91
C ARG A 69 -1.66 -57.97 5.27
N LYS A 70 -2.01 -59.10 5.88
CA LYS A 70 -1.15 -60.29 5.95
C LYS A 70 -1.96 -61.56 6.28
N ASN A 71 -2.87 -61.93 5.38
CA ASN A 71 -3.17 -63.35 5.16
C ASN A 71 -3.42 -63.62 3.68
N LYS A 72 -3.11 -64.83 3.23
CA LYS A 72 -2.98 -65.21 1.81
C LYS A 72 -4.24 -65.91 1.27
N LYS A 73 -4.47 -65.71 -0.04
CA LYS A 73 -5.09 -66.65 -1.00
C LYS A 73 -6.60 -66.97 -0.92
N LYS A 74 -7.17 -66.97 -2.14
CA LYS A 74 -8.22 -67.84 -2.74
C LYS A 74 -9.65 -67.29 -2.91
N HIS A 75 -10.11 -67.40 -4.18
CA HIS A 75 -11.49 -67.35 -4.71
C HIS A 75 -12.27 -66.02 -4.52
N LYS A 76 -13.10 -65.56 -5.46
CA LYS A 76 -13.41 -65.92 -6.87
C LYS A 76 -13.03 -64.70 -7.76
N GLN A 77 -12.88 -64.77 -9.08
CA GLN A 77 -13.57 -65.61 -10.05
C GLN A 77 -12.63 -66.55 -10.84
N LYS A 78 -13.13 -67.77 -11.09
CA LYS A 78 -12.71 -68.64 -12.20
C LYS A 78 -13.83 -68.64 -13.23
N LYS A 79 -13.48 -68.54 -14.50
CA LYS A 79 -14.02 -69.33 -15.62
C LYS A 79 -12.79 -69.98 -16.28
N GLU A 80 -12.80 -71.21 -16.76
CA GLU A 80 -13.78 -72.30 -16.68
C GLU A 80 -13.02 -73.63 -16.89
N LYS A 81 -13.70 -74.78 -16.74
CA LYS A 81 -13.17 -76.17 -16.84
C LYS A 81 -12.53 -76.68 -15.53
N LEU A 82 -13.03 -77.73 -14.86
CA LEU A 82 -13.93 -78.87 -15.21
C LEU A 82 -13.24 -79.87 -16.15
N ASP A 83 -12.97 -81.14 -15.81
CA ASP A 83 -13.23 -81.91 -14.57
C ASP A 83 -12.12 -82.94 -14.33
N GLU A 84 -12.08 -83.54 -13.12
CA GLU A 84 -11.40 -84.78 -12.77
C GLU A 84 -12.15 -85.41 -11.58
N GLN A 85 -12.07 -86.74 -11.38
CA GLN A 85 -13.08 -87.60 -10.71
C GLN A 85 -14.32 -87.80 -11.63
N GLU A 86 -14.98 -88.96 -11.72
CA GLU A 86 -14.94 -90.21 -10.93
C GLU A 86 -14.69 -91.47 -11.83
N GLU A 87 -14.56 -92.73 -11.37
CA GLU A 87 -13.57 -93.34 -10.45
C GLU A 87 -13.54 -94.91 -10.64
N GLU A 88 -12.62 -95.62 -9.95
CA GLU A 88 -12.59 -97.08 -9.62
C GLU A 88 -12.35 -98.25 -10.64
N GLU A 89 -12.22 -99.47 -10.08
CA GLU A 89 -11.69 -100.73 -10.65
C GLU A 89 -12.78 -101.72 -11.11
N ILE A 90 -12.49 -102.55 -12.13
CA ILE A 90 -13.13 -103.88 -12.30
C ILE A 90 -12.09 -104.89 -12.83
N ASN A 91 -11.96 -106.04 -12.15
CA ASN A 91 -11.19 -107.21 -12.57
C ASN A 91 -11.86 -107.98 -13.71
N PHE A 92 -11.08 -108.67 -14.56
CA PHE A 92 -11.30 -110.12 -14.79
C PHE A 92 -10.05 -110.83 -15.37
N ASN A 93 -10.02 -112.16 -15.27
CA ASN A 93 -8.84 -113.01 -15.40
C ASN A 93 -8.71 -113.77 -16.74
N LEU A 94 -7.56 -114.44 -16.92
CA LEU A 94 -7.18 -115.20 -18.14
C LEU A 94 -7.92 -116.54 -18.32
N SER A 95 -8.21 -116.89 -19.58
CA SER A 95 -8.31 -118.24 -20.20
C SER A 95 -8.68 -118.03 -21.69
N ASP A 96 -8.08 -118.63 -22.72
CA ASP A 96 -7.04 -119.67 -22.82
C ASP A 96 -6.02 -119.42 -23.98
N PHE A 97 -5.01 -120.30 -24.05
CA PHE A 97 -3.83 -120.39 -24.96
C PHE A 97 -4.19 -120.58 -26.47
N ASP A 98 -3.41 -120.19 -27.50
CA ASP A 98 -1.94 -120.24 -27.80
C ASP A 98 -1.43 -121.66 -28.23
N PRO A 99 -0.34 -121.87 -29.03
CA PRO A 99 0.54 -120.99 -29.87
C PRO A 99 0.08 -120.96 -31.37
N GLU A 100 0.82 -120.67 -32.47
CA GLU A 100 2.24 -120.47 -32.91
C GLU A 100 2.21 -119.52 -34.16
N GLU A 101 3.20 -118.78 -34.70
CA GLU A 101 4.69 -118.78 -34.78
C GLU A 101 5.37 -117.55 -34.12
N THR A 102 6.67 -117.63 -33.81
CA THR A 102 7.46 -116.40 -33.53
C THR A 102 7.94 -115.70 -34.81
N LYS A 103 7.49 -114.45 -34.99
CA LYS A 103 7.95 -113.51 -36.02
C LYS A 103 8.29 -112.17 -35.37
N GLU A 104 9.51 -111.67 -35.54
CA GLU A 104 9.93 -110.39 -34.94
C GLU A 104 9.24 -109.19 -35.62
N TYR A 105 8.32 -108.54 -34.90
CA TYR A 105 7.74 -107.25 -35.29
C TYR A 105 8.59 -106.08 -34.76
N LYS A 106 8.59 -104.94 -35.45
CA LYS A 106 9.20 -103.69 -34.93
C LYS A 106 8.18 -102.95 -34.07
N ILE A 107 8.63 -102.21 -33.06
CA ILE A 107 7.73 -101.39 -32.22
C ILE A 107 6.93 -100.44 -33.12
N GLY A 108 5.61 -100.42 -32.97
CA GLY A 108 4.64 -99.69 -33.79
C GLY A 108 4.18 -100.42 -35.06
N SER A 109 4.69 -101.61 -35.40
CA SER A 109 4.17 -102.41 -36.51
C SER A 109 2.79 -102.99 -36.18
N ILE A 110 1.96 -103.17 -37.21
CA ILE A 110 0.59 -103.70 -37.10
C ILE A 110 0.65 -105.23 -36.98
N LYS A 111 -0.03 -105.79 -35.98
CA LYS A 111 -0.21 -107.25 -35.80
C LYS A 111 -1.55 -107.75 -36.32
N ARG A 112 -2.62 -106.98 -36.11
CA ARG A 112 -4.00 -107.30 -36.49
C ARG A 112 -4.73 -106.03 -36.94
N LEU A 113 -5.62 -106.18 -37.90
CA LEU A 113 -6.63 -105.19 -38.28
C LEU A 113 -7.98 -105.92 -38.33
N TYR A 114 -8.93 -105.47 -37.53
CA TYR A 114 -10.32 -105.90 -37.56
C TYR A 114 -11.18 -104.83 -38.25
N MET A 115 -12.13 -105.26 -39.07
CA MET A 115 -13.05 -104.41 -39.81
C MET A 115 -14.45 -105.03 -39.78
N LYS A 116 -15.44 -104.26 -39.33
CA LYS A 116 -16.87 -104.60 -39.34
C LYS A 116 -17.65 -103.51 -40.08
N ASN A 117 -18.53 -103.91 -40.98
CA ASN A 117 -19.39 -103.04 -41.81
C ASN A 117 -18.62 -101.91 -42.53
N PHE A 118 -17.38 -102.16 -42.92
CA PHE A 118 -16.48 -101.14 -43.48
C PHE A 118 -16.29 -101.32 -44.98
N MET A 119 -16.72 -100.33 -45.77
CA MET A 119 -16.76 -100.34 -47.23
C MET A 119 -17.32 -101.65 -47.83
N THR A 120 -16.44 -102.57 -48.25
CA THR A 120 -16.81 -103.84 -48.89
C THR A 120 -17.00 -104.98 -47.90
N PHE A 121 -16.43 -104.91 -46.70
CA PHE A 121 -16.38 -105.99 -45.72
C PHE A 121 -17.57 -105.96 -44.74
N ASN A 122 -18.23 -107.11 -44.53
CA ASN A 122 -19.19 -107.28 -43.42
C ASN A 122 -18.42 -107.43 -42.09
N GLU A 123 -17.52 -108.39 -42.04
CA GLU A 123 -16.70 -108.70 -40.87
C GLU A 123 -15.43 -109.40 -41.36
N CYS A 124 -14.26 -108.92 -40.93
CA CYS A 124 -12.97 -109.36 -41.45
C CYS A 124 -11.87 -109.08 -40.42
N GLU A 125 -11.05 -110.09 -40.13
CA GLU A 125 -9.76 -109.91 -39.43
C GLU A 125 -8.61 -110.18 -40.40
N PHE A 126 -7.62 -109.29 -40.34
CA PHE A 126 -6.46 -109.26 -41.22
C PHE A 126 -5.19 -109.28 -40.36
N PHE A 127 -4.37 -110.33 -40.54
CA PHE A 127 -3.17 -110.59 -39.75
C PHE A 127 -1.90 -110.43 -40.62
N PRO A 128 -1.35 -109.22 -40.74
CA PRO A 128 -0.14 -108.99 -41.53
C PRO A 128 1.14 -109.53 -40.86
N GLY A 129 2.07 -109.99 -41.68
CA GLY A 129 3.41 -110.40 -41.25
C GLY A 129 4.32 -109.21 -40.92
N PRO A 130 5.50 -109.44 -40.32
CA PRO A 130 6.37 -108.37 -39.81
C PRO A 130 7.12 -107.59 -40.89
N ARG A 131 7.35 -108.19 -42.06
CA ARG A 131 8.18 -107.64 -43.15
C ARG A 131 7.29 -107.18 -44.32
N LEU A 132 7.38 -107.81 -45.50
CA LEU A 132 6.63 -107.38 -46.67
C LEU A 132 5.24 -108.03 -46.72
N ASN A 133 4.19 -107.21 -46.76
CA ASN A 133 2.80 -107.60 -46.91
C ASN A 133 2.35 -107.20 -48.32
N LEU A 134 2.15 -108.17 -49.19
CA LEU A 134 1.74 -107.98 -50.58
C LEU A 134 0.23 -108.24 -50.70
N ILE A 135 -0.56 -107.17 -50.82
CA ILE A 135 -2.02 -107.26 -50.93
C ILE A 135 -2.41 -107.32 -52.42
N LEU A 136 -3.06 -108.43 -52.79
CA LEU A 136 -3.34 -108.84 -54.16
C LEU A 136 -4.85 -109.00 -54.39
N GLY A 137 -5.30 -108.73 -55.61
CA GLY A 137 -6.71 -108.92 -55.99
C GLY A 137 -7.12 -108.04 -57.19
N PRO A 138 -8.19 -108.40 -57.92
CA PRO A 138 -8.67 -107.59 -59.04
C PRO A 138 -9.14 -106.20 -58.59
N ASN A 139 -9.28 -105.26 -59.53
CA ASN A 139 -9.80 -103.93 -59.22
C ASN A 139 -11.25 -104.03 -58.70
N GLY A 140 -11.59 -103.20 -57.71
CA GLY A 140 -12.89 -103.28 -57.01
C GLY A 140 -13.02 -104.37 -55.94
N SER A 141 -12.01 -105.24 -55.74
CA SER A 141 -12.09 -106.34 -54.74
C SER A 141 -12.06 -105.90 -53.26
N GLY A 142 -11.73 -104.64 -52.96
CA GLY A 142 -11.60 -104.12 -51.58
C GLY A 142 -10.16 -103.93 -51.10
N LYS A 143 -9.13 -104.10 -51.94
CA LYS A 143 -7.70 -103.94 -51.54
C LYS A 143 -7.43 -102.63 -50.79
N SER A 144 -7.72 -101.49 -51.43
CA SER A 144 -7.47 -100.16 -50.85
C SER A 144 -8.40 -99.82 -49.68
N SER A 145 -9.47 -100.58 -49.46
CA SER A 145 -10.27 -100.47 -48.24
C SER A 145 -9.48 -100.93 -47.01
N ILE A 146 -8.59 -101.92 -47.13
CA ILE A 146 -7.66 -102.32 -46.05
C ILE A 146 -6.71 -101.17 -45.72
N ILE A 147 -6.16 -100.50 -46.74
CA ILE A 147 -5.31 -99.31 -46.61
C ILE A 147 -6.06 -98.14 -45.95
N SER A 148 -7.31 -97.92 -46.37
CA SER A 148 -8.19 -96.89 -45.82
C SER A 148 -8.49 -97.13 -44.34
N ALA A 149 -8.78 -98.39 -43.96
CA ALA A 149 -8.96 -98.76 -42.56
C ALA A 149 -7.67 -98.53 -41.74
N ILE A 150 -6.49 -98.90 -42.28
CA ILE A 150 -5.19 -98.68 -41.63
C ILE A 150 -5.00 -97.20 -41.27
N ALA A 151 -5.15 -96.27 -42.21
CA ALA A 151 -4.92 -94.86 -41.92
C ALA A 151 -6.09 -94.19 -41.19
N LEU A 152 -7.35 -94.60 -41.41
CA LEU A 152 -8.47 -94.02 -40.67
C LEU A 152 -8.48 -94.39 -39.19
N ALA A 153 -8.12 -95.62 -38.80
CA ALA A 153 -7.94 -95.95 -37.39
C ALA A 153 -6.64 -95.36 -36.81
N LEU A 154 -5.68 -94.95 -37.63
CA LEU A 154 -4.48 -94.22 -37.18
C LEU A 154 -4.56 -92.69 -37.31
N GLY A 155 -5.75 -92.09 -37.42
CA GLY A 155 -5.91 -90.64 -37.28
C GLY A 155 -5.79 -89.80 -38.56
N ALA A 156 -5.79 -90.41 -39.75
CA ALA A 156 -5.73 -89.66 -41.00
C ALA A 156 -7.02 -88.87 -41.27
N HIS A 157 -6.87 -87.73 -41.94
CA HIS A 157 -7.99 -86.94 -42.49
C HIS A 157 -8.52 -87.59 -43.78
N THR A 158 -9.81 -87.37 -44.11
CA THR A 158 -10.42 -87.92 -45.34
C THR A 158 -9.67 -87.45 -46.60
N ASN A 159 -9.20 -86.19 -46.62
CA ASN A 159 -8.37 -85.60 -47.69
C ASN A 159 -7.05 -86.36 -48.02
N VAL A 160 -6.64 -87.33 -47.21
CA VAL A 160 -5.49 -88.23 -47.52
C VAL A 160 -5.90 -89.27 -48.58
N PHE A 161 -7.17 -89.68 -48.60
CA PHE A 161 -7.74 -90.61 -49.57
C PHE A 161 -8.43 -89.81 -50.67
N GLY A 162 -7.83 -89.72 -51.87
CA GLY A 162 -8.31 -88.86 -52.97
C GLY A 162 -9.66 -89.26 -53.62
N ARG A 163 -10.50 -90.04 -52.92
CA ARG A 163 -11.69 -90.73 -53.44
C ARG A 163 -12.91 -90.69 -52.52
N GLN A 164 -12.75 -90.28 -51.26
CA GLN A 164 -13.82 -90.14 -50.28
C GLN A 164 -13.60 -88.87 -49.46
N GLU A 165 -14.52 -87.92 -49.55
CA GLU A 165 -14.44 -86.66 -48.80
C GLU A 165 -15.10 -86.77 -47.43
N LYS A 166 -16.18 -87.56 -47.33
CA LYS A 166 -17.06 -87.62 -46.15
C LYS A 166 -16.87 -88.90 -45.36
N MET A 167 -17.17 -88.85 -44.06
CA MET A 167 -16.94 -89.98 -43.16
C MET A 167 -17.90 -91.15 -43.41
N ASN A 168 -19.14 -90.87 -43.88
CA ASN A 168 -20.13 -91.89 -44.25
C ASN A 168 -19.65 -92.83 -45.36
N GLU A 169 -18.82 -92.33 -46.28
CA GLU A 169 -18.41 -93.05 -47.51
C GLU A 169 -17.48 -94.25 -47.20
N PHE A 170 -17.12 -94.43 -45.92
CA PHE A 170 -16.38 -95.57 -45.39
C PHE A 170 -17.28 -96.63 -44.73
N ILE A 171 -18.56 -96.32 -44.47
CA ILE A 171 -19.55 -97.29 -43.97
C ILE A 171 -20.04 -98.15 -45.14
N LYS A 172 -20.31 -99.43 -44.88
CA LYS A 172 -20.86 -100.34 -45.88
C LYS A 172 -22.31 -99.97 -46.24
N PHE A 173 -22.61 -99.95 -47.54
CA PHE A 173 -23.97 -99.68 -48.03
C PHE A 173 -24.99 -100.65 -47.43
N GLY A 174 -26.01 -100.11 -46.75
CA GLY A 174 -27.06 -100.87 -46.06
C GLY A 174 -26.87 -101.00 -44.55
N GLU A 175 -25.75 -100.52 -43.99
CA GLU A 175 -25.44 -100.55 -42.55
C GLU A 175 -25.39 -99.13 -41.98
N ASP A 176 -25.88 -98.91 -40.76
CA ASP A 176 -25.89 -97.58 -40.12
C ASP A 176 -24.52 -97.17 -39.54
N GLU A 177 -23.64 -98.14 -39.28
CA GLU A 177 -22.33 -97.91 -38.66
C GLU A 177 -21.26 -98.90 -39.13
N ALA A 178 -20.00 -98.45 -39.04
CA ALA A 178 -18.81 -99.25 -39.25
C ALA A 178 -17.89 -99.22 -38.01
N PHE A 179 -17.09 -100.26 -37.83
CA PHE A 179 -16.05 -100.31 -36.80
C PHE A 179 -14.76 -100.86 -37.38
N ILE A 180 -13.64 -100.20 -37.07
CA ILE A 180 -12.30 -100.63 -37.45
C ILE A 180 -11.40 -100.60 -36.22
N GLU A 181 -10.52 -101.59 -36.06
CA GLU A 181 -9.57 -101.66 -34.95
C GLU A 181 -8.22 -102.18 -35.41
N ILE A 182 -7.15 -101.50 -35.02
CA ILE A 182 -5.76 -101.88 -35.31
C ILE A 182 -5.07 -102.26 -34.02
N GLU A 183 -4.32 -103.35 -34.05
CA GLU A 183 -3.45 -103.79 -32.98
C GLU A 183 -1.99 -103.51 -33.31
N LEU A 184 -1.34 -102.65 -32.52
CA LEU A 184 0.06 -102.24 -32.68
C LEU A 184 0.98 -102.98 -31.71
N PHE A 185 2.13 -103.40 -32.21
CA PHE A 185 3.16 -104.09 -31.42
C PHE A 185 3.98 -103.12 -30.57
N MET A 186 4.14 -103.41 -29.27
CA MET A 186 4.80 -102.51 -28.30
C MET A 186 6.18 -103.02 -27.82
N GLY A 187 6.68 -104.11 -28.40
CA GLY A 187 7.89 -104.83 -27.96
C GLY A 187 7.57 -106.13 -27.22
N ASN A 188 8.51 -107.08 -27.18
CA ASN A 188 8.27 -108.47 -26.72
C ASN A 188 7.68 -108.57 -25.31
N ASN A 189 7.96 -107.60 -24.43
CA ASN A 189 7.56 -107.62 -23.01
C ASN A 189 6.51 -106.52 -22.68
N LYS A 190 5.68 -106.11 -23.64
CA LYS A 190 4.62 -105.11 -23.42
C LYS A 190 3.31 -105.54 -24.11
N PRO A 191 2.14 -105.29 -23.51
CA PRO A 191 0.86 -105.54 -24.16
C PRO A 191 0.74 -104.73 -25.45
N THR A 192 0.08 -105.29 -26.45
CA THR A 192 -0.23 -104.59 -27.71
C THR A 192 -1.17 -103.42 -27.45
N ALA A 193 -1.05 -102.35 -28.25
CA ALA A 193 -1.93 -101.20 -28.15
C ALA A 193 -3.01 -101.30 -29.23
N THR A 194 -4.29 -101.40 -28.84
CA THR A 194 -5.39 -101.39 -29.82
C THR A 194 -5.93 -99.98 -30.01
N ILE A 195 -6.10 -99.58 -31.27
CA ILE A 195 -6.70 -98.30 -31.64
C ILE A 195 -7.93 -98.59 -32.49
N GLY A 196 -9.10 -98.34 -31.90
CA GLY A 196 -10.40 -98.52 -32.52
C GLY A 196 -11.00 -97.20 -33.02
N ARG A 197 -11.81 -97.27 -34.07
CA ARG A 197 -12.65 -96.17 -34.56
C ARG A 197 -14.01 -96.71 -34.98
N ARG A 198 -15.07 -96.24 -34.32
CA ARG A 198 -16.47 -96.46 -34.71
C ARG A 198 -16.91 -95.28 -35.57
N ILE A 199 -17.64 -95.52 -36.65
CA ILE A 199 -18.09 -94.53 -37.62
C ILE A 199 -19.60 -94.64 -37.70
N ILE A 200 -20.32 -93.55 -37.44
CA ILE A 200 -21.79 -93.49 -37.42
C ILE A 200 -22.19 -92.17 -38.08
N ASP A 201 -22.83 -92.23 -39.27
CA ASP A 201 -22.99 -91.06 -40.14
C ASP A 201 -21.65 -90.28 -40.30
N ASN A 202 -21.66 -88.96 -40.17
CA ASN A 202 -20.48 -88.09 -40.29
C ASN A 202 -19.65 -88.04 -38.99
N ARG A 203 -20.01 -88.82 -37.96
CA ARG A 203 -19.35 -88.81 -36.65
C ARG A 203 -18.45 -90.05 -36.52
N SER A 204 -17.36 -89.93 -35.77
CA SER A 204 -16.56 -91.09 -35.40
C SER A 204 -16.07 -91.05 -33.96
N GLU A 205 -16.36 -92.10 -33.20
CA GLU A 205 -15.81 -92.32 -31.86
C GLU A 205 -14.44 -92.98 -31.96
N TRP A 206 -13.46 -92.50 -31.19
CA TRP A 206 -12.16 -93.16 -31.05
C TRP A 206 -12.15 -94.07 -29.82
N ARG A 207 -11.40 -95.17 -29.91
CA ARG A 207 -11.09 -96.05 -28.79
C ARG A 207 -9.59 -96.33 -28.73
N LEU A 208 -9.09 -96.48 -27.51
CA LEU A 208 -7.73 -96.90 -27.21
C LEU A 208 -7.80 -97.99 -26.15
N ASN A 209 -7.20 -99.16 -26.43
CA ASN A 209 -7.23 -100.34 -25.55
C ASN A 209 -8.67 -100.63 -25.05
N GLY A 210 -9.63 -100.63 -25.99
CA GLY A 210 -11.07 -100.80 -25.74
C GLY A 210 -11.82 -99.58 -25.18
N LYS A 211 -11.18 -98.68 -24.41
CA LYS A 211 -11.81 -97.51 -23.77
C LYS A 211 -12.04 -96.38 -24.78
N LYS A 212 -13.10 -95.56 -24.61
CA LYS A 212 -13.29 -94.34 -25.43
C LYS A 212 -12.13 -93.36 -25.21
N SER A 213 -11.70 -92.69 -26.28
CA SER A 213 -10.49 -91.85 -26.33
C SER A 213 -10.72 -90.63 -27.23
N THR A 214 -9.82 -89.65 -27.24
CA THR A 214 -9.84 -88.52 -28.18
C THR A 214 -8.80 -88.65 -29.30
N ALA A 215 -9.08 -88.03 -30.44
CA ALA A 215 -8.13 -87.95 -31.56
C ALA A 215 -6.75 -87.39 -31.17
N LYS A 216 -6.67 -86.56 -30.10
CA LYS A 216 -5.40 -86.02 -29.59
C LYS A 216 -4.57 -87.07 -28.86
N GLU A 217 -5.19 -87.98 -28.10
CA GLU A 217 -4.47 -89.11 -27.49
C GLU A 217 -3.92 -90.07 -28.55
N ILE A 218 -4.74 -90.37 -29.58
CA ILE A 218 -4.31 -91.20 -30.72
C ILE A 218 -3.13 -90.54 -31.45
N GLN A 219 -3.20 -89.23 -31.72
CA GLN A 219 -2.07 -88.46 -32.28
C GLN A 219 -0.83 -88.47 -31.37
N LEU A 220 -0.99 -88.43 -30.04
CA LEU A 220 0.12 -88.46 -29.08
C LEU A 220 0.79 -89.85 -29.04
N ILE A 221 0.01 -90.93 -29.13
CA ILE A 221 0.52 -92.31 -29.22
C ILE A 221 1.20 -92.56 -30.56
N ASN A 222 0.59 -92.11 -31.66
CA ASN A 222 1.23 -92.11 -32.98
C ASN A 222 2.57 -91.38 -32.95
N LYS A 223 2.64 -90.18 -32.36
CA LYS A 223 3.89 -89.42 -32.19
C LYS A 223 4.93 -90.15 -31.32
N LYS A 224 4.51 -90.89 -30.29
CA LYS A 224 5.38 -91.76 -29.47
C LYS A 224 5.91 -92.99 -30.23
N LEU A 225 5.17 -93.48 -31.23
CA LEU A 225 5.49 -94.67 -32.03
C LEU A 225 6.12 -94.37 -33.40
N GLY A 226 6.38 -93.09 -33.73
CA GLY A 226 6.88 -92.69 -35.05
C GLY A 226 5.87 -92.86 -36.19
N ILE A 227 4.57 -92.91 -35.88
CA ILE A 227 3.49 -93.02 -36.85
C ILE A 227 3.08 -91.61 -37.32
N GLN A 228 3.28 -91.34 -38.60
CA GLN A 228 3.00 -90.07 -39.27
C GLN A 228 2.06 -90.32 -40.47
N VAL A 229 0.78 -90.59 -40.22
CA VAL A 229 -0.21 -90.90 -41.27
C VAL A 229 -0.40 -89.82 -42.34
N ASN A 230 -0.06 -88.56 -42.03
CA ASN A 230 -0.11 -87.44 -42.98
C ASN A 230 1.21 -87.24 -43.75
N ASN A 231 2.25 -88.04 -43.49
CA ASN A 231 3.53 -87.98 -44.21
C ASN A 231 3.48 -88.88 -45.44
N LEU A 232 3.56 -88.27 -46.64
CA LEU A 232 3.56 -88.94 -47.94
C LEU A 232 4.66 -90.01 -48.10
N CYS A 233 5.74 -89.93 -47.32
CA CYS A 233 6.79 -90.95 -47.33
C CYS A 233 6.43 -92.19 -46.50
N GLN A 234 5.57 -92.08 -45.48
CA GLN A 234 5.08 -93.23 -44.72
C GLN A 234 3.80 -93.83 -45.33
N PHE A 235 2.90 -92.97 -45.81
CA PHE A 235 1.61 -93.37 -46.37
C PHE A 235 1.46 -92.75 -47.76
N LEU A 236 1.62 -93.57 -48.79
CA LEU A 236 1.59 -93.17 -50.19
C LEU A 236 0.36 -93.79 -50.89
N PRO A 237 -0.81 -93.12 -50.83
CA PRO A 237 -2.01 -93.56 -51.53
C PRO A 237 -1.91 -93.24 -53.03
N GLN A 238 -2.57 -94.07 -53.84
CA GLN A 238 -2.48 -94.10 -55.30
C GLN A 238 -2.50 -92.72 -55.98
N ASP A 239 -3.47 -91.88 -55.64
CA ASP A 239 -3.70 -90.61 -56.33
C ASP A 239 -2.69 -89.49 -55.93
N LYS A 240 -1.92 -89.67 -54.84
CA LYS A 240 -0.96 -88.67 -54.33
C LYS A 240 0.42 -88.71 -54.97
N VAL A 241 0.76 -89.76 -55.72
CA VAL A 241 2.08 -89.88 -56.38
C VAL A 241 2.28 -88.76 -57.43
N TYR A 242 1.21 -88.36 -58.13
CA TYR A 242 1.26 -87.28 -59.11
C TYR A 242 1.51 -85.90 -58.46
N GLU A 243 0.82 -85.59 -57.35
CA GLU A 243 0.99 -84.33 -56.62
C GLU A 243 2.46 -84.08 -56.24
N PHE A 244 3.18 -85.12 -55.82
CA PHE A 244 4.59 -84.99 -55.46
C PHE A 244 5.46 -84.49 -56.62
N SER A 245 5.17 -84.94 -57.85
CA SER A 245 5.89 -84.53 -59.07
C SER A 245 5.56 -83.11 -59.56
N ALA A 246 4.61 -82.42 -58.91
CA ALA A 246 4.16 -81.07 -59.25
C ALA A 246 4.52 -80.02 -58.18
N ILE A 247 5.24 -80.39 -57.11
CA ILE A 247 5.68 -79.47 -56.05
C ILE A 247 6.81 -78.56 -56.58
N SER A 248 6.73 -77.25 -56.32
CA SER A 248 7.80 -76.31 -56.71
C SER A 248 9.09 -76.55 -55.90
N PRO A 249 10.29 -76.30 -56.45
CA PRO A 249 11.56 -76.59 -55.76
C PRO A 249 11.71 -75.96 -54.36
N ALA A 250 11.17 -74.76 -54.13
CA ALA A 250 11.15 -74.13 -52.80
C ALA A 250 10.18 -74.81 -51.82
N LEU A 251 8.99 -75.19 -52.26
CA LEU A 251 8.02 -75.93 -51.43
C LEU A 251 8.47 -77.39 -51.21
N LEU A 252 9.25 -77.96 -52.14
CA LEU A 252 9.88 -79.27 -52.02
C LEU A 252 10.97 -79.25 -50.96
N LEU A 253 11.77 -78.18 -50.88
CA LEU A 253 12.72 -77.96 -49.78
C LEU A 253 11.97 -77.92 -48.44
N GLU A 254 10.97 -77.06 -48.30
CA GLU A 254 10.23 -76.85 -47.05
C GLU A 254 9.47 -78.12 -46.59
N LYS A 255 8.91 -78.89 -47.53
CA LYS A 255 8.33 -80.22 -47.25
C LYS A 255 9.38 -81.26 -46.87
N THR A 256 10.58 -81.21 -47.45
CA THR A 256 11.68 -82.13 -47.10
C THR A 256 12.22 -81.83 -45.70
N GLU A 257 12.37 -80.55 -45.34
CA GLU A 257 12.75 -80.13 -43.99
C GLU A 257 11.74 -80.58 -42.94
N SER A 258 10.45 -80.24 -43.12
CA SER A 258 9.39 -80.59 -42.16
C SER A 258 9.17 -82.10 -41.99
N VAL A 259 9.57 -82.92 -42.97
CA VAL A 259 9.54 -84.39 -42.91
C VAL A 259 10.79 -85.00 -42.26
N VAL A 260 11.98 -84.42 -42.44
CA VAL A 260 13.25 -85.02 -41.98
C VAL A 260 13.78 -84.40 -40.67
N ASP A 261 13.65 -83.08 -40.47
CA ASP A 261 14.05 -82.39 -39.23
C ASP A 261 13.21 -81.11 -39.00
N PRO A 262 12.17 -81.17 -38.15
CA PRO A 262 11.36 -80.00 -37.79
C PRO A 262 12.14 -78.84 -37.19
N VAL A 263 13.29 -79.07 -36.54
CA VAL A 263 14.09 -78.00 -35.90
C VAL A 263 14.84 -77.18 -36.95
N ILE A 264 15.18 -77.78 -38.09
CA ILE A 264 15.73 -77.08 -39.26
C ILE A 264 14.62 -76.25 -39.94
N HIS A 265 13.42 -76.81 -40.09
CA HIS A 265 12.26 -76.09 -40.61
C HIS A 265 11.87 -74.85 -39.76
N GLU A 266 11.83 -74.97 -38.43
CA GLU A 266 11.55 -73.84 -37.53
C GLU A 266 12.56 -72.69 -37.69
N LYS A 267 13.85 -73.01 -37.88
CA LYS A 267 14.90 -72.01 -38.13
C LYS A 267 14.74 -71.32 -39.48
N HIS A 268 14.30 -72.05 -40.51
CA HIS A 268 14.00 -71.49 -41.81
C HIS A 268 12.87 -70.45 -41.72
N LEU A 269 11.79 -70.76 -40.99
CA LEU A 269 10.69 -69.83 -40.73
C LEU A 269 11.13 -68.60 -39.90
N PHE A 270 11.97 -68.80 -38.87
CA PHE A 270 12.54 -67.71 -38.08
C PHE A 270 13.31 -66.71 -38.96
N LEU A 271 14.12 -67.20 -39.90
CA LEU A 271 14.87 -66.37 -40.84
C LEU A 271 13.97 -65.57 -41.79
N LYS A 272 12.94 -66.19 -42.36
CA LYS A 272 11.94 -65.51 -43.22
C LYS A 272 11.21 -64.38 -42.46
N ASN A 273 10.93 -64.55 -41.17
CA ASN A 273 10.19 -63.58 -40.36
C ASN A 273 11.06 -62.40 -39.88
N ASN A 274 12.24 -62.67 -39.32
CA ASN A 274 13.10 -61.59 -38.78
C ASN A 274 13.62 -60.65 -39.87
N LYS A 275 13.75 -61.14 -41.12
CA LYS A 275 14.12 -60.31 -42.28
C LYS A 275 13.08 -59.22 -42.59
N LYS A 276 11.77 -59.53 -42.46
CA LYS A 276 10.69 -58.53 -42.61
C LYS A 276 10.70 -57.50 -41.48
N VAL A 277 10.90 -57.97 -40.24
CA VAL A 277 11.03 -57.09 -39.07
C VAL A 277 12.19 -56.10 -39.22
N GLN A 278 13.26 -56.46 -39.93
CA GLN A 278 14.34 -55.52 -40.26
C GLN A 278 13.84 -54.37 -41.14
N GLU A 279 13.11 -54.70 -42.21
CA GLU A 279 12.58 -53.74 -43.20
C GLU A 279 11.55 -52.80 -42.57
N ASP A 280 10.68 -53.30 -41.69
CA ASP A 280 9.72 -52.48 -40.93
C ASP A 280 10.41 -51.45 -40.01
N ILE A 281 11.47 -51.84 -39.30
CA ILE A 281 12.23 -50.94 -38.41
C ILE A 281 12.98 -49.88 -39.22
N GLU A 282 13.55 -50.25 -40.37
CA GLU A 282 14.21 -49.32 -41.30
C GLU A 282 13.24 -48.23 -41.80
N LEU A 283 12.00 -48.60 -42.14
CA LEU A 283 10.94 -47.66 -42.55
C LEU A 283 10.42 -46.77 -41.39
N GLU A 284 10.42 -47.24 -40.15
CA GLU A 284 10.04 -46.43 -38.97
C GLU A 284 11.10 -45.36 -38.67
N ILE A 285 12.38 -45.72 -38.81
CA ILE A 285 13.54 -44.82 -38.63
C ILE A 285 13.51 -43.63 -39.59
N GLU A 286 13.16 -43.85 -40.86
CA GLU A 286 13.12 -42.76 -41.85
C GLU A 286 12.00 -41.75 -41.59
N LYS A 287 10.83 -42.20 -41.14
CA LYS A 287 9.70 -41.33 -40.76
C LYS A 287 10.09 -40.43 -39.59
N LEU A 288 10.63 -41.01 -38.52
CA LEU A 288 11.08 -40.26 -37.34
C LEU A 288 12.18 -39.23 -37.67
N LYS A 289 13.08 -39.54 -38.61
CA LYS A 289 14.08 -38.58 -39.15
C LYS A 289 13.40 -37.38 -39.82
N GLN A 290 12.41 -37.62 -40.69
CA GLN A 290 11.68 -36.56 -41.41
C GLN A 290 10.91 -35.65 -40.45
N ASP A 291 10.20 -36.23 -39.48
CA ASP A 291 9.47 -35.49 -38.44
C ASP A 291 10.41 -34.55 -37.65
N ARG A 292 11.58 -35.04 -37.24
CA ARG A 292 12.57 -34.24 -36.50
C ARG A 292 13.04 -33.03 -37.31
N ILE A 293 13.34 -33.21 -38.59
CA ILE A 293 13.77 -32.12 -39.48
C ILE A 293 12.66 -31.07 -39.65
N ALA A 294 11.40 -31.51 -39.77
CA ALA A 294 10.24 -30.62 -39.89
C ALA A 294 9.97 -29.81 -38.61
N VAL A 295 10.30 -30.34 -37.42
CA VAL A 295 10.27 -29.61 -36.15
C VAL A 295 11.42 -28.60 -36.07
N GLU A 296 12.64 -29.02 -36.44
CA GLU A 296 13.84 -28.19 -36.39
C GLU A 296 13.71 -26.92 -37.25
N GLN A 297 13.27 -27.06 -38.50
CA GLN A 297 13.05 -25.91 -39.40
C GLN A 297 12.05 -24.89 -38.83
N LYS A 298 11.02 -25.35 -38.12
CA LYS A 298 10.02 -24.49 -37.45
C LYS A 298 10.60 -23.79 -36.21
N ASN A 299 11.57 -24.39 -35.52
CA ASN A 299 12.27 -23.75 -34.40
C ASN A 299 13.25 -22.66 -34.89
N GLN A 300 13.95 -22.91 -36.01
CA GLN A 300 14.90 -21.95 -36.57
C GLN A 300 14.25 -20.61 -36.97
N SER A 301 13.02 -20.62 -37.52
CA SER A 301 12.32 -19.40 -37.94
C SER A 301 11.90 -18.50 -36.76
N ILE A 302 11.53 -19.08 -35.62
CA ILE A 302 11.04 -18.35 -34.43
C ILE A 302 12.19 -17.89 -33.51
N LYS A 303 13.38 -18.49 -33.62
CA LYS A 303 14.57 -18.22 -32.77
C LYS A 303 14.93 -16.72 -32.64
N LYS A 304 14.78 -15.92 -33.70
CA LYS A 304 15.02 -14.46 -33.66
C LYS A 304 13.99 -13.69 -32.81
N GLN A 305 12.73 -14.12 -32.81
CA GLN A 305 11.67 -13.53 -31.96
C GLN A 305 11.92 -13.87 -30.48
N VAL A 306 12.33 -15.11 -30.18
CA VAL A 306 12.73 -15.53 -28.83
C VAL A 306 13.92 -14.72 -28.28
N GLN A 307 14.96 -14.49 -29.08
CA GLN A 307 16.08 -13.63 -28.68
C GLN A 307 15.64 -12.18 -28.41
N THR A 308 14.62 -11.69 -29.11
CA THR A 308 14.05 -10.35 -28.91
C THR A 308 13.23 -10.29 -27.62
N TYR A 309 12.43 -11.32 -27.34
CA TYR A 309 11.69 -11.50 -26.09
C TYR A 309 12.63 -11.58 -24.87
N LEU A 310 13.72 -12.34 -24.94
CA LEU A 310 14.69 -12.46 -23.84
C LEU A 310 15.38 -11.13 -23.53
N LYS A 311 15.81 -10.38 -24.56
CA LYS A 311 16.36 -9.03 -24.38
C LYS A 311 15.32 -8.05 -23.80
N LEU A 312 14.05 -8.13 -24.23
CA LEU A 312 12.95 -7.37 -23.64
C LEU A 312 12.69 -7.74 -22.17
N LYS A 313 12.89 -9.01 -21.79
CA LYS A 313 12.75 -9.46 -20.40
C LYS A 313 13.86 -8.90 -19.51
N GLN A 314 15.12 -8.88 -19.98
CA GLN A 314 16.23 -8.24 -19.26
C GLN A 314 15.98 -6.75 -19.07
N LEU A 315 15.76 -5.98 -20.14
CA LEU A 315 15.56 -4.52 -20.05
C LEU A 315 14.39 -4.14 -19.13
N LYS A 316 13.32 -4.95 -19.07
CA LYS A 316 12.20 -4.76 -18.12
C LYS A 316 12.59 -5.08 -16.66
N SER A 317 13.50 -6.02 -16.43
CA SER A 317 14.07 -6.31 -15.11
C SER A 317 14.99 -5.17 -14.65
N ASP A 318 15.86 -4.69 -15.53
CA ASP A 318 16.80 -3.60 -15.27
C ASP A 318 16.06 -2.28 -14.97
N LEU A 319 14.98 -2.01 -15.71
CA LEU A 319 14.06 -0.90 -15.45
C LEU A 319 13.43 -0.99 -14.04
N VAL A 320 12.97 -2.17 -13.61
CA VAL A 320 12.38 -2.35 -12.28
C VAL A 320 13.42 -2.09 -11.18
N LEU A 321 14.67 -2.57 -11.35
CA LEU A 321 15.76 -2.33 -10.41
C LEU A 321 16.10 -0.84 -10.27
N LEU A 322 16.19 -0.12 -11.40
CA LEU A 322 16.41 1.34 -11.37
C LEU A 322 15.22 2.08 -10.74
N GLU A 323 13.98 1.72 -11.06
CA GLU A 323 12.79 2.32 -10.46
C GLU A 323 12.72 2.09 -8.94
N GLN A 324 13.28 0.98 -8.45
CA GLN A 324 13.44 0.70 -7.03
C GLN A 324 14.56 1.55 -6.40
N LYS A 325 15.76 1.63 -7.03
CA LYS A 325 16.87 2.51 -6.60
C LYS A 325 16.42 3.98 -6.53
N LEU A 326 15.67 4.47 -7.52
CA LEU A 326 15.16 5.84 -7.56
C LEU A 326 14.26 6.18 -6.35
N VAL A 327 13.35 5.28 -6.00
CA VAL A 327 12.44 5.45 -4.84
C VAL A 327 13.21 5.33 -3.52
N TYR A 328 14.27 4.53 -3.48
CA TYR A 328 15.18 4.45 -2.33
C TYR A 328 15.99 5.73 -2.12
N LEU A 329 16.65 6.26 -3.17
CA LEU A 329 17.46 7.49 -3.10
C LEU A 329 16.62 8.71 -2.69
N ARG A 330 15.48 8.94 -3.36
CA ARG A 330 14.59 10.06 -3.03
C ARG A 330 14.01 9.98 -1.61
N TYR A 331 13.89 8.77 -1.05
CA TYR A 331 13.58 8.58 0.38
C TYR A 331 14.77 8.94 1.29
N GLU A 332 15.99 8.50 0.96
CA GLU A 332 17.22 8.85 1.69
C GLU A 332 17.47 10.37 1.73
N GLU A 333 17.33 11.06 0.60
CA GLU A 333 17.39 12.52 0.49
C GLU A 333 16.35 13.21 1.38
N ALA A 334 15.07 12.87 1.22
CA ALA A 334 13.98 13.48 1.97
C ALA A 334 14.14 13.25 3.50
N LYS A 335 14.62 12.06 3.88
CA LYS A 335 14.98 11.71 5.26
C LYS A 335 16.14 12.56 5.80
N LYS A 336 17.20 12.80 5.01
CA LYS A 336 18.32 13.69 5.37
C LYS A 336 17.84 15.14 5.55
N PHE A 337 17.07 15.68 4.60
CA PHE A 337 16.48 17.03 4.71
C PHE A 337 15.51 17.16 5.90
N LEU A 338 14.71 16.13 6.20
CA LEU A 338 13.84 16.09 7.36
C LEU A 338 14.63 16.09 8.68
N GLN A 339 15.72 15.31 8.78
CA GLN A 339 16.59 15.30 9.96
C GLN A 339 17.26 16.66 10.18
N GLN A 340 17.82 17.27 9.13
CA GLN A 340 18.40 18.61 9.20
C GLN A 340 17.36 19.64 9.67
N SER A 341 16.19 19.69 9.02
CA SER A 341 15.10 20.61 9.35
C SER A 341 14.55 20.42 10.77
N ALA A 342 14.47 19.17 11.25
CA ALA A 342 14.05 18.85 12.60
C ALA A 342 15.10 19.25 13.66
N SER A 343 16.39 19.15 13.35
CA SER A 343 17.47 19.61 14.25
C SER A 343 17.46 21.14 14.40
N GLU A 344 17.24 21.89 13.32
CA GLU A 344 17.15 23.35 13.36
C GLU A 344 15.87 23.82 14.05
N LEU A 345 14.74 23.16 13.82
CA LEU A 345 13.51 23.39 14.58
C LEU A 345 13.72 23.19 16.10
N ASN A 346 14.52 22.20 16.51
CA ASN A 346 14.83 22.00 17.92
C ASN A 346 15.72 23.11 18.50
N ARG A 347 16.71 23.63 17.75
CA ARG A 347 17.50 24.82 18.14
C ARG A 347 16.59 26.04 18.35
N ILE A 348 15.69 26.32 17.40
CA ILE A 348 14.72 27.43 17.50
C ILE A 348 13.81 27.26 18.73
N ARG A 349 13.38 26.03 19.04
CA ARG A 349 12.59 25.72 20.27
C ARG A 349 13.39 25.92 21.55
N GLU A 350 14.69 25.66 21.57
CA GLU A 350 15.54 25.93 22.75
C GLU A 350 15.77 27.42 22.95
N GLU A 351 15.98 28.19 21.87
CA GLU A 351 16.08 29.64 21.94
C GLU A 351 14.76 30.30 22.36
N GLN A 352 13.61 29.81 21.85
CA GLN A 352 12.28 30.20 22.31
C GLN A 352 12.12 29.96 23.82
N LYS A 353 12.51 28.78 24.32
CA LYS A 353 12.48 28.46 25.76
C LYS A 353 13.40 29.37 26.58
N ARG A 354 14.59 29.71 26.06
CA ARG A 354 15.55 30.64 26.68
C ARG A 354 14.96 32.05 26.81
N LEU A 355 14.45 32.62 25.72
CA LEU A 355 13.80 33.94 25.73
C LEU A 355 12.55 33.95 26.62
N THR A 356 11.73 32.90 26.59
CA THR A 356 10.55 32.76 27.48
C THR A 356 10.95 32.77 28.96
N LYS A 357 12.04 32.09 29.33
CA LYS A 357 12.60 32.11 30.70
C LYS A 357 13.10 33.49 31.14
N ILE A 358 13.54 34.34 30.21
CA ILE A 358 13.99 35.72 30.48
C ILE A 358 12.78 36.67 30.56
N TYR A 359 11.84 36.54 29.63
CA TYR A 359 10.66 37.40 29.51
C TYR A 359 9.69 37.30 30.70
N ASN A 360 9.36 36.07 31.14
CA ASN A 360 8.34 35.86 32.18
C ASN A 360 8.69 36.52 33.54
N PRO A 361 9.93 36.42 34.06
CA PRO A 361 10.35 37.17 35.26
C PRO A 361 10.27 38.69 35.11
N ILE A 362 10.57 39.25 33.92
CA ILE A 362 10.46 40.69 33.65
C ILE A 362 8.99 41.13 33.69
N LEU A 363 8.09 40.35 33.07
CA LEU A 363 6.65 40.58 33.11
C LEU A 363 6.10 40.51 34.54
N ALA A 364 6.56 39.55 35.35
CA ALA A 364 6.20 39.42 36.76
C ALA A 364 6.69 40.61 37.61
N LYS A 365 7.94 41.06 37.43
CA LYS A 365 8.48 42.27 38.09
C LYS A 365 7.67 43.51 37.71
N LYS A 366 7.32 43.68 36.43
CA LYS A 366 6.47 44.78 35.94
C LYS A 366 5.07 44.77 36.59
N LYS A 367 4.43 43.60 36.71
CA LYS A 367 3.15 43.45 37.44
C LYS A 367 3.30 43.86 38.92
N LYS A 368 4.38 43.42 39.60
CA LYS A 368 4.65 43.79 41.00
C LYS A 368 4.83 45.30 41.19
N ILE A 369 5.62 45.98 40.34
CA ILE A 369 5.83 47.44 40.48
C ILE A 369 4.54 48.23 40.32
N ARG A 370 3.67 47.88 39.35
CA ARG A 370 2.36 48.55 39.20
C ARG A 370 1.51 48.43 40.47
N LEU A 371 1.46 47.23 41.06
CA LEU A 371 0.78 46.98 42.33
C LEU A 371 1.33 47.80 43.53
N ILE A 372 2.60 48.21 43.48
CA ILE A 372 3.21 49.10 44.48
C ILE A 372 2.91 50.58 44.14
N GLN A 373 2.92 50.98 42.87
CA GLN A 373 2.47 52.31 42.44
C GLN A 373 1.03 52.58 42.88
N ASP A 374 0.11 51.61 42.71
CA ASP A 374 -1.29 51.72 43.13
C ASP A 374 -1.43 51.90 44.67
N ARG A 375 -0.49 51.36 45.45
CA ARG A 375 -0.40 51.58 46.91
C ARG A 375 0.16 52.96 47.25
N ALA A 376 1.21 53.41 46.56
CA ALA A 376 1.78 54.75 46.73
C ALA A 376 0.76 55.86 46.35
N GLU A 377 -0.04 55.64 45.29
CA GLU A 377 -1.15 56.52 44.90
C GLU A 377 -2.15 56.70 46.05
N LYS A 378 -2.52 55.61 46.74
CA LYS A 378 -3.38 55.64 47.92
C LYS A 378 -2.73 56.39 49.09
N LYS A 379 -1.44 56.15 49.38
CA LYS A 379 -0.69 56.90 50.41
C LYS A 379 -0.75 58.42 50.16
N ILE A 380 -0.50 58.86 48.92
CA ILE A 380 -0.56 60.28 48.53
C ILE A 380 -1.97 60.83 48.78
N GLN A 381 -3.03 60.13 48.38
CA GLN A 381 -4.41 60.56 48.60
C GLN A 381 -4.76 60.68 50.10
N THR A 382 -4.27 59.79 50.96
CA THR A 382 -4.48 59.89 52.41
C THR A 382 -3.67 61.03 53.04
N ALA A 383 -2.41 61.20 52.66
CA ALA A 383 -1.55 62.27 53.20
C ALA A 383 -2.05 63.65 52.74
N PHE A 384 -2.43 63.82 51.47
CA PHE A 384 -3.01 65.07 50.95
C PHE A 384 -4.26 65.52 51.73
N ARG A 385 -5.11 64.57 52.17
CA ARG A 385 -6.26 64.87 53.06
C ARG A 385 -5.81 65.37 54.43
N LYS A 386 -4.81 64.72 55.06
CA LYS A 386 -4.22 65.19 56.33
C LYS A 386 -3.64 66.61 56.18
N VAL A 387 -2.85 66.85 55.13
CA VAL A 387 -2.22 68.16 54.83
C VAL A 387 -3.28 69.25 54.69
N ARG A 388 -4.34 69.00 53.91
CA ARG A 388 -5.44 69.97 53.73
C ARG A 388 -6.12 70.31 55.06
N LEU A 389 -6.51 69.30 55.84
CA LEU A 389 -7.18 69.49 57.13
C LEU A 389 -6.28 70.21 58.14
N GLY A 390 -5.00 69.82 58.23
CA GLY A 390 -4.02 70.48 59.10
C GLY A 390 -3.84 71.96 58.75
N LYS A 391 -3.82 72.31 57.46
CA LYS A 391 -3.77 73.72 57.02
C LYS A 391 -5.02 74.50 57.39
N GLU A 392 -6.21 73.94 57.14
CA GLU A 392 -7.50 74.59 57.46
C GLU A 392 -7.67 74.82 58.98
N ILE A 393 -7.16 73.91 59.82
CA ILE A 393 -7.19 74.04 61.28
C ILE A 393 -6.17 75.07 61.77
N THR A 394 -4.90 74.95 61.35
CA THR A 394 -3.84 75.87 61.80
C THR A 394 -4.07 77.32 61.39
N THR A 395 -4.69 77.57 60.23
CA THR A 395 -5.12 78.93 59.84
C THR A 395 -6.22 79.47 60.75
N ARG A 396 -7.28 78.71 61.05
CA ARG A 396 -8.33 79.12 61.99
C ARG A 396 -7.78 79.44 63.39
N ASP A 397 -6.83 78.66 63.88
CA ASP A 397 -6.26 78.85 65.21
C ASP A 397 -5.32 80.07 65.26
N LEU A 398 -4.60 80.37 64.18
CA LEU A 398 -3.87 81.64 64.00
C LEU A 398 -4.83 82.85 63.98
N ASP A 399 -5.91 82.78 63.19
CA ASP A 399 -6.93 83.83 63.13
C ASP A 399 -7.53 84.11 64.52
N ASN A 400 -7.59 83.12 65.41
CA ASN A 400 -8.12 83.26 66.76
C ASN A 400 -7.08 83.86 67.74
N LEU A 401 -5.80 83.52 67.58
CA LEU A 401 -4.72 84.11 68.36
C LEU A 401 -4.60 85.63 68.11
N GLU A 402 -4.71 86.06 66.85
CA GLU A 402 -4.71 87.48 66.46
C GLU A 402 -5.85 88.27 67.14
N LYS A 403 -7.07 87.69 67.19
CA LYS A 403 -8.22 88.31 67.90
C LYS A 403 -8.01 88.42 69.42
N LEU A 404 -7.26 87.51 70.03
CA LEU A 404 -6.91 87.58 71.46
C LEU A 404 -5.78 88.60 71.73
N GLU A 405 -4.85 88.75 70.78
CA GLU A 405 -3.82 89.81 70.80
C GLU A 405 -4.45 91.20 70.79
N MET A 406 -5.35 91.47 69.83
CA MET A 406 -6.06 92.76 69.73
C MET A 406 -6.77 93.13 71.04
N LYS A 407 -7.53 92.19 71.65
CA LYS A 407 -8.24 92.40 72.92
C LYS A 407 -7.29 92.61 74.12
N SER A 408 -6.15 91.92 74.13
CA SER A 408 -5.10 92.14 75.13
C SER A 408 -4.62 93.60 75.08
N ASP A 409 -4.37 94.10 73.87
CA ASP A 409 -3.79 95.44 73.69
C ASP A 409 -4.81 96.57 73.85
N GLU A 410 -6.07 96.36 73.47
CA GLU A 410 -7.20 97.22 73.87
C GLU A 410 -7.25 97.39 75.40
N ASN A 411 -7.17 96.29 76.16
CA ASN A 411 -7.19 96.32 77.63
C ASN A 411 -5.93 96.95 78.24
N ARG A 412 -4.73 96.68 77.68
CA ARG A 412 -3.48 97.33 78.10
C ARG A 412 -3.55 98.84 77.91
N ASN A 413 -3.95 99.29 76.72
CA ASN A 413 -4.14 100.70 76.39
C ASN A 413 -5.16 101.35 77.33
N ARG A 414 -6.30 100.68 77.61
CA ARG A 414 -7.30 101.18 78.55
C ARG A 414 -6.73 101.35 79.96
N ILE A 415 -6.05 100.34 80.51
CA ILE A 415 -5.38 100.44 81.82
C ILE A 415 -4.37 101.59 81.86
N GLN A 416 -3.59 101.77 80.79
CA GLN A 416 -2.60 102.84 80.73
C GLN A 416 -3.26 104.23 80.74
N THR A 417 -4.31 104.46 79.92
CA THR A 417 -5.05 105.73 79.96
C THR A 417 -5.69 106.04 81.33
N LEU A 418 -6.10 105.02 82.10
CA LEU A 418 -6.62 105.20 83.46
C LEU A 418 -5.52 105.54 84.48
N LYS A 419 -4.33 104.91 84.37
CA LYS A 419 -3.16 105.29 85.17
C LYS A 419 -2.70 106.72 84.90
N ASP A 420 -2.60 107.10 83.62
CA ASP A 420 -2.11 108.42 83.22
C ASP A 420 -3.09 109.52 83.60
N ARG A 421 -4.41 109.27 83.50
CA ARG A 421 -5.44 110.14 84.11
C ARG A 421 -5.16 110.34 85.61
N LYS A 422 -5.01 109.26 86.39
CA LYS A 422 -4.77 109.36 87.84
C LYS A 422 -3.47 110.09 88.20
N LYS A 423 -2.40 109.89 87.43
CA LYS A 423 -1.12 110.62 87.61
C LYS A 423 -1.29 112.11 87.28
N ASN A 424 -1.92 112.42 86.15
CA ASN A 424 -2.11 113.80 85.69
C ASN A 424 -3.04 114.58 86.62
N THR A 425 -4.15 113.99 87.10
CA THR A 425 -5.04 114.62 88.09
C THR A 425 -4.30 115.02 89.37
N ARG A 426 -3.37 114.19 89.86
CA ARG A 426 -2.57 114.52 91.06
C ARG A 426 -1.65 115.72 90.82
N ILE A 427 -0.93 115.72 89.70
CA ILE A 427 -0.02 116.80 89.30
C ILE A 427 -0.79 118.09 88.95
N GLU A 428 -1.99 117.98 88.39
CA GLU A 428 -2.83 119.14 88.05
C GLU A 428 -3.32 119.86 89.30
N ILE A 429 -3.76 119.17 90.36
CA ILE A 429 -4.16 119.82 91.63
C ILE A 429 -3.00 120.63 92.22
N GLU A 430 -1.81 120.04 92.25
CA GLU A 430 -0.59 120.64 92.81
C GLU A 430 -0.19 121.92 92.06
N LYS A 431 -0.09 121.85 90.72
CA LYS A 431 0.20 123.02 89.88
C LYS A 431 -0.91 124.07 89.86
N LYS A 432 -2.18 123.66 89.96
CA LYS A 432 -3.33 124.58 89.98
C LYS A 432 -3.42 125.39 91.26
N THR A 433 -2.83 124.92 92.35
CA THR A 433 -2.70 125.70 93.58
C THR A 433 -1.73 126.87 93.35
N GLN A 434 -0.53 126.60 92.79
CA GLN A 434 0.49 127.62 92.48
C GLN A 434 0.07 128.62 91.38
N GLU A 435 -0.83 128.23 90.46
CA GLU A 435 -1.35 129.14 89.42
C GLU A 435 -2.21 130.30 89.97
N ILE A 436 -2.84 130.15 91.15
CA ILE A 436 -3.73 131.18 91.72
C ILE A 436 -2.95 132.45 92.07
N ASP A 437 -1.76 132.29 92.64
CA ASP A 437 -0.93 133.40 93.12
C ASP A 437 -0.37 134.18 91.92
N GLN A 438 0.22 133.48 90.95
CA GLN A 438 0.83 134.08 89.75
C GLN A 438 -0.17 134.88 88.90
N TYR A 439 -1.42 134.40 88.75
CA TYR A 439 -2.44 135.15 87.99
C TYR A 439 -2.88 136.45 88.67
N SER A 440 -2.51 136.68 89.94
CA SER A 440 -2.82 137.93 90.64
C SER A 440 -1.91 139.10 90.23
N GLN A 441 -0.67 138.81 89.81
CA GLN A 441 0.35 139.83 89.50
C GLN A 441 0.41 140.22 88.01
N GLN A 442 -0.18 139.43 87.11
CA GLN A 442 -0.01 139.60 85.65
C GLN A 442 -1.10 140.44 84.95
N MET A 443 -2.01 141.07 85.70
CA MET A 443 -3.24 141.67 85.14
C MET A 443 -3.10 143.13 84.66
N GLU A 444 -2.03 143.83 85.03
CA GLU A 444 -1.93 145.31 84.91
C GLU A 444 -1.48 145.79 83.51
N ASN A 445 -0.91 144.92 82.66
CA ASN A 445 -0.06 145.32 81.53
C ASN A 445 -0.63 145.08 80.10
N PHE A 446 -1.90 145.38 79.80
CA PHE A 446 -2.45 145.20 78.42
C PHE A 446 -3.47 146.26 77.95
N ASN A 447 -3.29 146.74 76.71
CA ASN A 447 -4.28 147.51 75.93
C ASN A 447 -4.83 146.67 74.75
N ILE A 448 -6.08 146.91 74.31
CA ILE A 448 -6.96 145.86 73.73
C ILE A 448 -7.57 146.22 72.35
N THR A 449 -7.49 147.48 71.90
CA THR A 449 -8.28 147.97 70.75
C THR A 449 -7.79 147.48 69.38
N GLU A 450 -6.49 147.60 69.07
CA GLU A 450 -5.94 147.33 67.73
C GLU A 450 -6.11 145.88 67.25
N ILE A 451 -5.99 144.91 68.16
CA ILE A 451 -5.72 143.50 67.84
C ILE A 451 -6.88 142.80 67.09
N LYS A 452 -8.09 143.41 67.05
CA LYS A 452 -9.30 142.79 66.48
C LYS A 452 -9.42 142.84 64.95
N THR A 453 -8.72 143.74 64.27
CA THR A 453 -8.99 144.06 62.85
C THR A 453 -8.38 143.03 61.89
N GLU A 454 -7.07 142.77 61.98
CA GLU A 454 -6.34 141.93 61.02
C GLU A 454 -6.80 140.47 60.97
N SER A 455 -7.28 139.92 62.10
CA SER A 455 -7.66 138.50 62.17
C SER A 455 -8.79 138.10 61.21
N LYS A 456 -9.59 139.03 60.69
CA LYS A 456 -10.68 138.71 59.75
C LYS A 456 -10.15 138.33 58.37
N LYS A 457 -9.16 139.07 57.83
CA LYS A 457 -8.67 138.98 56.44
C LYS A 457 -8.15 137.58 56.07
N LEU A 458 -7.44 136.90 56.97
CA LEU A 458 -6.80 135.61 56.69
C LEU A 458 -7.77 134.42 56.53
N ASN A 459 -9.01 134.51 57.02
CA ASN A 459 -9.94 133.38 56.98
C ASN A 459 -10.45 133.04 55.57
N HIS A 460 -10.44 134.01 54.66
CA HIS A 460 -11.05 133.85 53.33
C HIS A 460 -10.17 132.98 52.40
N LYS A 461 -8.87 133.30 52.31
CA LYS A 461 -7.91 132.65 51.38
C LYS A 461 -7.70 131.15 51.65
N ILE A 462 -7.87 130.68 52.89
CA ILE A 462 -7.66 129.26 53.25
C ILE A 462 -8.74 128.36 52.62
N ARG A 463 -9.99 128.86 52.46
CA ARG A 463 -11.12 128.05 51.99
C ARG A 463 -10.96 127.63 50.53
N GLN A 464 -10.58 128.57 49.66
CA GLN A 464 -10.50 128.39 48.20
C GLN A 464 -9.57 127.25 47.77
N VAL A 465 -8.39 127.13 48.41
CA VAL A 465 -7.38 126.11 48.05
C VAL A 465 -7.83 124.69 48.46
N THR A 466 -8.59 124.57 49.54
CA THR A 466 -9.04 123.27 50.07
C THR A 466 -10.02 122.56 49.13
N GLU A 467 -10.79 123.33 48.36
CA GLU A 467 -11.83 122.82 47.47
C GLU A 467 -11.26 122.16 46.20
N LEU A 468 -10.18 122.70 45.64
CA LEU A 468 -9.48 122.14 44.46
C LEU A 468 -8.91 120.74 44.74
N GLN A 469 -8.31 120.54 45.92
CA GLN A 469 -7.69 119.26 46.29
C GLN A 469 -8.71 118.10 46.31
N ILE A 470 -9.96 118.38 46.71
CA ILE A 470 -11.06 117.39 46.75
C ILE A 470 -11.51 116.97 45.33
N GLN A 471 -11.33 117.82 44.31
CA GLN A 471 -11.74 117.53 42.95
C GLN A 471 -10.79 116.54 42.25
N LEU A 472 -9.48 116.64 42.50
CA LEU A 472 -8.45 115.75 41.93
C LEU A 472 -8.64 114.30 42.40
N GLN A 473 -8.84 114.11 43.71
CA GLN A 473 -9.08 112.80 44.33
C GLN A 473 -10.27 112.05 43.71
N ARG A 474 -11.34 112.77 43.37
CA ARG A 474 -12.53 112.20 42.69
C ARG A 474 -12.20 111.72 41.27
N LYS A 475 -11.38 112.46 40.50
CA LYS A 475 -10.94 112.05 39.16
C LYS A 475 -10.08 110.77 39.23
N LYS A 476 -9.11 110.74 40.16
CA LYS A 476 -8.19 109.61 40.36
C LYS A 476 -8.92 108.30 40.71
N LEU A 477 -9.95 108.36 41.56
CA LEU A 477 -10.75 107.20 41.94
C LEU A 477 -11.45 106.55 40.73
N ASN A 478 -12.04 107.37 39.85
CA ASN A 478 -12.85 106.90 38.72
C ASN A 478 -12.02 106.11 37.68
N ILE A 479 -10.83 106.61 37.32
CA ILE A 479 -9.96 105.96 36.32
C ILE A 479 -9.48 104.59 36.82
N ASN A 480 -9.17 104.46 38.11
CA ASN A 480 -8.77 103.20 38.73
C ASN A 480 -9.89 102.13 38.68
N ASN A 481 -11.15 102.53 38.85
CA ASN A 481 -12.29 101.61 38.73
C ASN A 481 -12.45 101.07 37.30
N GLU A 482 -12.22 101.88 36.27
CA GLU A 482 -12.23 101.41 34.87
C GLU A 482 -11.11 100.40 34.56
N ILE A 483 -9.90 100.64 35.09
CA ILE A 483 -8.75 99.73 34.96
C ILE A 483 -9.13 98.37 35.56
N ARG A 484 -9.78 98.34 36.73
CA ARG A 484 -10.25 97.11 37.39
C ARG A 484 -11.25 96.34 36.51
N GLN A 485 -12.24 97.02 35.94
CA GLN A 485 -13.23 96.39 35.04
C GLN A 485 -12.60 95.80 33.77
N LYS A 486 -11.65 96.50 33.13
CA LYS A 486 -10.97 96.00 31.92
C LYS A 486 -10.12 94.76 32.21
N ASN A 487 -9.40 94.74 33.34
CA ASN A 487 -8.62 93.57 33.76
C ASN A 487 -9.49 92.32 33.97
N GLN A 488 -10.69 92.48 34.55
CA GLN A 488 -11.63 91.36 34.72
C GLN A 488 -12.12 90.80 33.38
N LYS A 489 -12.42 91.68 32.40
CA LYS A 489 -12.78 91.26 31.03
C LYS A 489 -11.62 90.55 30.31
N PHE A 490 -10.38 91.01 30.49
CA PHE A 490 -9.19 90.36 29.93
C PHE A 490 -9.03 88.90 30.39
N GLN A 491 -9.13 88.64 31.70
CA GLN A 491 -8.98 87.28 32.25
C GLN A 491 -10.10 86.34 31.77
N ASN A 492 -11.33 86.82 31.64
CA ASN A 492 -12.46 86.01 31.15
C ASN A 492 -12.25 85.54 29.69
N VAL A 493 -11.77 86.42 28.80
CA VAL A 493 -11.44 86.04 27.42
C VAL A 493 -10.24 85.10 27.38
N LYS A 494 -9.20 85.36 28.19
CA LYS A 494 -8.00 84.52 28.30
C LYS A 494 -8.33 83.08 28.70
N ASN A 495 -9.19 82.92 29.71
CA ASN A 495 -9.68 81.62 30.16
C ASN A 495 -10.51 80.88 29.09
N THR A 496 -11.20 81.62 28.22
CA THR A 496 -11.98 81.03 27.11
C THR A 496 -11.08 80.50 26.00
N VAL A 497 -10.01 81.23 25.63
CA VAL A 497 -9.00 80.76 24.66
C VAL A 497 -8.26 79.52 25.15
N LEU A 498 -7.97 79.43 26.45
CA LEU A 498 -7.33 78.25 27.04
C LEU A 498 -8.19 76.98 26.89
N LYS A 499 -9.51 77.06 27.13
CA LYS A 499 -10.44 75.93 27.00
C LYS A 499 -10.45 75.33 25.57
N LEU A 500 -10.45 76.18 24.54
CA LEU A 500 -10.46 75.73 23.13
C LEU A 500 -9.17 74.97 22.74
N ARG A 501 -8.03 75.30 23.36
CA ARG A 501 -6.76 74.58 23.10
C ARG A 501 -6.74 73.17 23.69
N ASP A 502 -7.42 72.94 24.81
CA ASP A 502 -7.52 71.61 25.41
C ASP A 502 -8.34 70.62 24.55
N GLU A 503 -9.21 71.07 23.64
CA GLU A 503 -10.01 70.18 22.79
C GLU A 503 -9.20 69.50 21.68
N LYS A 504 -8.32 70.24 20.99
CA LYS A 504 -7.37 69.67 20.02
C LYS A 504 -6.43 68.68 20.72
N ILE A 505 -6.04 69.00 21.95
CA ILE A 505 -5.25 68.11 22.82
C ILE A 505 -6.10 66.91 23.29
N ARG A 506 -7.40 67.05 23.53
CA ARG A 506 -8.34 65.96 23.91
C ARG A 506 -8.48 64.93 22.79
N ILE A 507 -8.69 65.36 21.53
CA ILE A 507 -8.77 64.44 20.38
C ILE A 507 -7.45 63.67 20.24
N LEU A 508 -6.30 64.35 20.35
CA LEU A 508 -4.99 63.70 20.32
C LEU A 508 -4.82 62.72 21.50
N ARG A 509 -5.13 63.12 22.75
CA ARG A 509 -5.09 62.26 23.95
C ARG A 509 -6.00 61.03 23.80
N ALA A 510 -7.16 61.15 23.14
CA ALA A 510 -8.10 60.05 22.94
C ALA A 510 -7.54 58.90 22.09
N PHE A 511 -6.51 59.16 21.27
CA PHE A 511 -5.92 58.14 20.41
C PHE A 511 -5.17 57.02 21.14
N ASN A 512 -4.68 57.23 22.38
CA ASN A 512 -3.96 56.22 23.17
C ASN A 512 -4.22 56.39 24.68
N LYS A 513 -4.84 55.39 25.34
CA LYS A 513 -4.98 55.32 26.82
C LYS A 513 -3.71 54.84 27.56
N GLY A 514 -2.55 54.84 26.90
CA GLY A 514 -1.40 53.99 27.25
C GLY A 514 -0.08 54.73 27.57
N GLY A 515 -0.12 55.95 28.07
CA GLY A 515 1.07 56.72 28.47
C GLY A 515 1.82 57.35 27.29
N ASN A 516 2.35 56.55 26.36
CA ASN A 516 2.98 57.04 25.13
C ASN A 516 1.92 57.29 24.06
N ASN A 517 2.03 58.37 23.29
CA ASN A 517 1.08 58.72 22.25
C ASN A 517 1.78 59.23 20.99
N PRO A 518 2.34 58.31 20.15
CA PRO A 518 3.15 58.69 19.00
C PRO A 518 2.47 59.68 18.04
N VAL A 519 1.13 59.68 17.97
CA VAL A 519 0.35 60.62 17.14
C VAL A 519 0.41 62.05 17.71
N PHE A 520 0.31 62.21 19.04
CA PHE A 520 0.50 63.49 19.72
C PHE A 520 1.97 63.94 19.66
N ASP A 521 2.90 63.00 19.86
CA ASP A 521 4.34 63.28 19.87
C ASP A 521 4.84 63.71 18.47
N ALA A 522 4.42 63.01 17.42
CA ALA A 522 4.67 63.38 16.03
C ALA A 522 3.97 64.70 15.65
N TYR A 523 2.73 64.93 16.10
CA TYR A 523 2.04 66.20 15.88
C TYR A 523 2.81 67.36 16.51
N GLN A 524 3.23 67.26 17.77
CA GLN A 524 4.08 68.28 18.40
C GLN A 524 5.39 68.50 17.65
N TRP A 525 6.03 67.43 17.19
CA TRP A 525 7.29 67.53 16.46
C TRP A 525 7.11 68.20 15.08
N ILE A 526 6.06 67.87 14.32
CA ILE A 526 5.69 68.58 13.08
C ILE A 526 5.36 70.05 13.36
N GLN A 527 4.64 70.35 14.44
CA GLN A 527 4.32 71.74 14.80
C GLN A 527 5.56 72.57 15.19
N ARG A 528 6.61 71.94 15.76
CA ARG A 528 7.90 72.58 16.08
C ARG A 528 8.81 72.75 14.86
N ASN A 529 8.84 71.76 13.96
CA ASN A 529 9.80 71.67 12.85
C ASN A 529 9.19 72.05 11.49
N LYS A 530 8.25 73.00 11.46
CA LYS A 530 7.53 73.40 10.23
C LYS A 530 8.46 73.87 9.10
N SER A 531 9.58 74.50 9.45
CA SER A 531 10.61 74.99 8.52
C SER A 531 11.37 73.88 7.78
N LEU A 532 11.24 72.61 8.19
CA LEU A 532 11.84 71.48 7.48
C LEU A 532 11.00 70.99 6.28
N PHE A 533 9.80 71.55 6.06
CA PHE A 533 8.85 71.06 5.06
C PHE A 533 8.52 72.14 4.01
N LYS A 534 8.55 71.74 2.74
CA LYS A 534 8.29 72.60 1.58
C LYS A 534 6.80 72.91 1.41
N LYS A 535 5.92 71.99 1.81
CA LYS A 535 4.45 72.12 1.74
C LYS A 535 3.82 71.84 3.10
N ARG A 536 2.59 72.33 3.27
CA ARG A 536 1.81 72.09 4.49
C ARG A 536 1.46 70.60 4.64
N ILE A 537 1.93 69.97 5.70
CA ILE A 537 1.44 68.67 6.18
C ILE A 537 0.06 68.87 6.83
N PHE A 538 -0.87 67.96 6.59
CA PHE A 538 -2.18 67.93 7.23
C PHE A 538 -2.29 66.75 8.21
N GLY A 539 -3.04 66.96 9.30
CA GLY A 539 -3.48 65.87 10.18
C GLY A 539 -2.85 65.84 11.59
N PRO A 540 -3.07 64.74 12.34
CA PRO A 540 -3.76 63.51 11.94
C PRO A 540 -5.18 63.78 11.46
N VAL A 541 -5.63 63.05 10.42
CA VAL A 541 -6.88 63.29 9.66
C VAL A 541 -8.09 63.64 10.54
N ALA A 542 -8.27 63.02 11.72
CA ALA A 542 -9.38 63.34 12.62
C ALA A 542 -9.44 64.80 13.11
N LEU A 543 -8.30 65.52 13.18
CA LEU A 543 -8.24 66.95 13.52
C LEU A 543 -8.61 67.88 12.36
N GLU A 544 -8.60 67.36 11.13
CA GLU A 544 -8.86 68.12 9.90
C GLU A 544 -10.29 67.86 9.36
N ILE A 545 -11.13 67.21 10.18
CA ILE A 545 -12.53 66.84 9.93
C ILE A 545 -13.40 67.42 11.05
N ASN A 546 -14.49 68.08 10.67
CA ASN A 546 -15.55 68.55 11.56
C ASN A 546 -16.88 67.83 11.22
N PRO A 547 -17.38 66.92 12.07
CA PRO A 547 -18.71 66.34 11.90
C PRO A 547 -19.82 67.37 12.19
N LYS A 548 -20.85 67.46 11.33
CA LYS A 548 -21.93 68.46 11.51
C LYS A 548 -22.83 68.22 12.73
N ASP A 549 -22.96 66.97 13.18
CA ASP A 549 -23.64 66.63 14.43
C ASP A 549 -22.99 65.42 15.14
N GLN A 550 -23.45 65.13 16.37
CA GLN A 550 -22.96 64.02 17.19
C GLN A 550 -23.21 62.65 16.55
N TYR A 551 -24.26 62.49 15.72
CA TYR A 551 -24.59 61.23 15.05
C TYR A 551 -23.66 60.99 13.85
N ALA A 552 -23.41 62.01 13.04
CA ALA A 552 -22.37 62.01 12.01
C ALA A 552 -20.99 61.67 12.61
N ALA A 553 -20.65 62.26 13.77
CA ALA A 553 -19.42 61.93 14.49
C ALA A 553 -19.32 60.44 14.87
N ASN A 554 -20.44 59.82 15.27
CA ASN A 554 -20.52 58.39 15.57
C ASN A 554 -20.33 57.56 14.29
N CYS A 555 -21.06 57.89 13.20
CA CYS A 555 -20.99 57.23 11.91
C CYS A 555 -19.57 57.25 11.34
N ILE A 556 -18.89 58.40 11.33
CA ILE A 556 -17.49 58.55 10.88
C ILE A 556 -16.56 57.67 11.71
N THR A 557 -16.71 57.67 13.04
CA THR A 557 -15.86 56.91 13.96
C THR A 557 -16.04 55.40 13.81
N LEU A 558 -17.22 54.94 13.39
CA LEU A 558 -17.51 53.53 13.08
C LEU A 558 -17.12 53.14 11.64
N HIS A 559 -17.20 54.08 10.70
CA HIS A 559 -16.93 53.84 9.28
C HIS A 559 -15.45 53.86 8.93
N VAL A 560 -14.79 54.97 9.26
CA VAL A 560 -13.42 55.26 8.83
C VAL A 560 -12.47 54.55 9.80
N PRO A 561 -11.62 53.61 9.33
CA PRO A 561 -10.73 52.89 10.21
C PRO A 561 -9.82 53.83 11.01
N MET A 562 -9.64 53.54 12.31
CA MET A 562 -8.88 54.39 13.24
C MET A 562 -7.47 54.73 12.74
N GLU A 563 -6.83 53.86 11.95
CA GLU A 563 -5.53 54.11 11.31
C GLU A 563 -5.59 55.25 10.28
N LYS A 564 -6.67 55.33 9.48
CA LYS A 564 -6.91 56.43 8.53
C LYS A 564 -7.13 57.73 9.29
N LEU A 565 -7.94 57.71 10.35
CA LEU A 565 -8.18 58.86 11.24
C LEU A 565 -6.89 59.35 11.95
N LYS A 566 -5.94 58.44 12.21
CA LYS A 566 -4.60 58.73 12.75
C LYS A 566 -3.55 59.09 11.69
N THR A 567 -3.89 59.08 10.39
CA THR A 567 -2.91 59.31 9.31
C THR A 567 -2.56 60.79 9.17
N PHE A 568 -1.28 61.10 8.97
CA PHE A 568 -0.81 62.40 8.46
C PHE A 568 -0.71 62.37 6.93
N ILE A 569 -1.14 63.46 6.28
CA ILE A 569 -1.18 63.57 4.82
C ILE A 569 -0.15 64.61 4.35
N PHE A 570 0.67 64.19 3.39
CA PHE A 570 1.76 64.95 2.80
C PHE A 570 1.43 65.30 1.34
N GLN A 571 1.75 66.54 0.92
CA GLN A 571 1.43 67.08 -0.41
C GLN A 571 2.57 66.95 -1.43
N CYS A 572 3.74 66.48 -1.01
CA CYS A 572 4.85 66.09 -1.87
C CYS A 572 5.60 64.93 -1.21
N LYS A 573 6.42 64.21 -1.99
CA LYS A 573 7.11 63.00 -1.51
C LYS A 573 8.33 63.37 -0.66
N GLU A 574 8.98 64.48 -0.97
CA GLU A 574 10.19 64.98 -0.34
C GLU A 574 9.94 65.33 1.13
N ASP A 575 8.78 65.90 1.45
CA ASP A 575 8.38 66.20 2.83
C ASP A 575 8.07 64.92 3.63
N LEU A 576 7.53 63.90 2.97
CA LEU A 576 7.29 62.59 3.59
C LEU A 576 8.62 61.88 3.89
N ASP A 577 9.56 61.89 2.94
CA ASP A 577 10.89 61.30 3.10
C ASP A 577 11.73 62.10 4.12
N THR A 578 11.53 63.41 4.20
CA THR A 578 12.12 64.28 5.25
C THR A 578 11.52 63.97 6.62
N PHE A 579 10.21 63.78 6.72
CA PHE A 579 9.57 63.32 7.95
C PHE A 579 10.04 61.91 8.35
N TYR A 580 10.25 60.99 7.41
CA TYR A 580 10.82 59.68 7.72
C TYR A 580 12.27 59.76 8.23
N ARG A 581 13.09 60.64 7.64
CA ARG A 581 14.50 60.85 8.02
C ARG A 581 14.64 61.53 9.38
N GLU A 582 14.02 62.69 9.55
CA GLU A 582 14.22 63.58 10.69
C GLU A 582 13.23 63.34 11.83
N GLY A 583 12.00 62.93 11.51
CA GLY A 583 10.96 62.61 12.48
C GLY A 583 11.02 61.14 12.89
N PHE A 584 10.70 60.24 11.95
CA PHE A 584 10.45 58.82 12.22
C PHE A 584 11.71 58.07 12.65
N LYS A 585 12.83 58.17 11.92
CA LYS A 585 14.09 57.46 12.28
C LYS A 585 14.70 57.98 13.58
N LYS A 586 14.84 59.32 13.74
CA LYS A 586 15.49 59.90 14.93
C LYS A 586 14.65 59.80 16.20
N ASN A 587 13.32 59.88 16.11
CA ASN A 587 12.43 59.96 17.29
C ASN A 587 11.46 58.76 17.44
N ASN A 588 11.53 57.75 16.55
CA ASN A 588 10.74 56.51 16.60
C ASN A 588 9.21 56.74 16.63
N PHE A 589 8.72 57.75 15.90
CA PHE A 589 7.30 58.08 15.82
C PHE A 589 6.50 57.04 15.02
N LYS A 590 5.96 56.02 15.71
CA LYS A 590 5.08 55.01 15.10
C LYS A 590 3.70 55.57 14.76
N VAL A 591 3.63 56.34 13.67
CA VAL A 591 2.43 56.98 13.12
C VAL A 591 2.22 56.58 11.66
N ALA A 592 0.97 56.62 11.20
CA ALA A 592 0.64 56.42 9.80
C ALA A 592 0.89 57.73 9.03
N CYS A 593 1.68 57.67 7.95
CA CYS A 593 1.92 58.80 7.06
C CYS A 593 1.62 58.38 5.62
N LYS A 594 0.96 59.25 4.84
CA LYS A 594 0.68 59.02 3.43
C LYS A 594 0.95 60.27 2.61
N TYR A 595 1.65 60.09 1.49
CA TYR A 595 1.60 61.01 0.36
C TYR A 595 0.23 60.87 -0.33
N PHE A 596 -0.41 61.99 -0.63
CA PHE A 596 -1.65 62.04 -1.41
C PHE A 596 -1.71 63.36 -2.17
N ILE A 597 -1.78 63.29 -3.50
CA ILE A 597 -2.18 64.42 -4.35
C ILE A 597 -3.70 64.36 -4.51
N PRO A 598 -4.43 65.47 -4.34
CA PRO A 598 -5.81 65.57 -4.81
C PRO A 598 -5.81 65.61 -6.34
N ASN A 599 -5.96 64.43 -6.96
CA ASN A 599 -6.28 64.34 -8.38
C ASN A 599 -7.77 64.63 -8.52
N GLN A 600 -8.14 65.60 -9.37
CA GLN A 600 -9.52 65.99 -9.68
C GLN A 600 -10.29 64.89 -10.44
N ARG A 601 -10.45 63.74 -9.79
CA ARG A 601 -11.25 62.61 -10.25
C ARG A 601 -12.67 62.84 -9.77
N ASP A 602 -13.63 62.64 -10.66
CA ASP A 602 -15.01 62.52 -10.22
C ASP A 602 -15.18 61.27 -9.34
N TYR A 603 -16.07 61.35 -8.37
CA TYR A 603 -16.39 60.30 -7.41
C TYR A 603 -17.88 59.96 -7.54
N PRO A 604 -18.29 59.29 -8.64
CA PRO A 604 -19.70 59.05 -8.93
C PRO A 604 -20.38 58.29 -7.80
N ARG A 605 -21.58 58.74 -7.45
CA ARG A 605 -22.43 58.05 -6.47
C ARG A 605 -23.03 56.81 -7.12
N ILE A 606 -23.10 55.72 -6.36
CA ILE A 606 -23.76 54.45 -6.76
C ILE A 606 -25.28 54.60 -6.93
N ILE A 607 -25.86 55.68 -6.39
CA ILE A 607 -27.29 55.95 -6.30
C ILE A 607 -27.55 57.30 -6.97
N ASN A 608 -28.53 57.38 -7.86
CA ASN A 608 -28.99 58.67 -8.41
C ASN A 608 -29.98 59.37 -7.45
N ASP A 609 -30.34 60.63 -7.72
CA ASP A 609 -31.25 61.39 -6.84
C ASP A 609 -32.72 60.91 -6.90
N GLU A 610 -33.09 60.08 -7.88
CA GLU A 610 -34.41 59.45 -7.95
C GLU A 610 -34.49 58.26 -6.99
N GLU A 611 -33.50 57.38 -7.01
CA GLU A 611 -33.33 56.29 -6.04
C GLU A 611 -33.13 56.84 -4.61
N LYS A 612 -32.43 57.98 -4.46
CA LYS A 612 -32.30 58.67 -3.16
C LYS A 612 -33.67 59.00 -2.57
N LYS A 613 -34.62 59.47 -3.39
CA LYS A 613 -36.03 59.69 -3.01
C LYS A 613 -36.76 58.36 -2.77
N LYS A 614 -36.69 57.43 -3.73
CA LYS A 614 -37.37 56.11 -3.71
C LYS A 614 -37.10 55.32 -2.42
N TYR A 615 -35.86 55.33 -1.95
CA TYR A 615 -35.43 54.62 -0.75
C TYR A 615 -35.30 55.51 0.50
N GLN A 616 -35.91 56.71 0.51
CA GLN A 616 -35.98 57.62 1.66
C GLN A 616 -34.62 57.95 2.29
N ILE A 617 -33.59 58.15 1.47
CA ILE A 617 -32.22 58.41 1.92
C ILE A 617 -32.07 59.90 2.27
N ASP A 618 -31.87 60.23 3.55
CA ASP A 618 -31.65 61.60 3.99
C ASP A 618 -30.44 62.23 3.28
N LYS A 619 -29.25 61.62 3.48
CA LYS A 619 -27.95 62.17 3.08
C LYS A 619 -26.91 61.07 2.87
N PHE A 620 -25.84 61.38 2.15
CA PHE A 620 -24.64 60.57 2.12
C PHE A 620 -23.68 60.95 3.26
N LEU A 621 -22.78 60.03 3.62
CA LEU A 621 -21.83 60.24 4.71
C LEU A 621 -20.84 61.38 4.43
N ASP A 622 -20.60 61.76 3.16
CA ASP A 622 -19.80 62.95 2.82
C ASP A 622 -20.55 64.29 2.97
N GLU A 623 -21.89 64.29 2.91
CA GLU A 623 -22.72 65.51 3.03
C GLU A 623 -22.87 65.99 4.48
N VAL A 624 -22.63 65.10 5.46
CA VAL A 624 -22.71 65.37 6.91
C VAL A 624 -21.35 65.70 7.55
N ILE A 625 -20.33 65.95 6.73
CA ILE A 625 -18.95 66.21 7.13
C ILE A 625 -18.48 67.54 6.55
N GLU A 626 -17.66 68.26 7.30
CA GLU A 626 -16.83 69.37 6.82
C GLU A 626 -15.34 69.03 6.99
N GLY A 627 -14.50 69.58 6.11
CA GLY A 627 -13.06 69.35 6.10
C GLY A 627 -12.43 69.97 4.86
N LYS A 628 -11.09 70.01 4.81
CA LYS A 628 -10.38 70.54 3.62
C LYS A 628 -10.58 69.62 2.41
N PRO A 629 -10.65 70.12 1.17
CA PRO A 629 -10.89 69.31 -0.04
C PRO A 629 -10.01 68.05 -0.12
N ILE A 630 -8.69 68.20 0.03
CA ILE A 630 -7.70 67.10 0.07
C ILE A 630 -8.00 66.02 1.12
N ILE A 631 -8.63 66.36 2.25
CA ILE A 631 -9.02 65.42 3.30
C ILE A 631 -10.32 64.70 2.92
N ILE A 632 -11.30 65.43 2.38
CA ILE A 632 -12.55 64.85 1.91
C ILE A 632 -12.28 63.89 0.73
N GLU A 633 -11.45 64.28 -0.23
CA GLU A 633 -11.00 63.41 -1.34
C GLU A 633 -10.25 62.17 -0.83
N TYR A 634 -9.33 62.32 0.12
CA TYR A 634 -8.65 61.19 0.75
C TYR A 634 -9.66 60.20 1.38
N LEU A 635 -10.70 60.70 2.04
CA LEU A 635 -11.77 59.87 2.60
C LEU A 635 -12.68 59.27 1.52
N LYS A 636 -12.99 60.01 0.44
CA LYS A 636 -13.74 59.49 -0.71
C LYS A 636 -12.97 58.33 -1.35
N TYR A 637 -11.69 58.50 -1.63
CA TYR A 637 -10.82 57.46 -2.19
C TYR A 637 -10.65 56.25 -1.25
N TYR A 638 -10.10 56.44 -0.05
CA TYR A 638 -9.72 55.34 0.85
C TYR A 638 -10.85 54.76 1.71
N SER A 639 -11.96 55.48 1.90
CA SER A 639 -13.07 55.08 2.79
C SER A 639 -14.45 55.13 2.14
N GLN A 640 -14.55 55.55 0.87
CA GLN A 640 -15.78 55.49 0.06
C GLN A 640 -16.99 56.20 0.69
N ILE A 641 -16.75 57.30 1.43
CA ILE A 641 -17.79 58.03 2.18
C ILE A 641 -18.92 58.61 1.30
N HIS A 642 -18.63 58.88 0.03
CA HIS A 642 -19.64 59.34 -0.96
C HIS A 642 -20.63 58.23 -1.37
N ASN A 643 -20.27 56.96 -1.11
CA ASN A 643 -21.05 55.75 -1.39
C ASN A 643 -21.55 55.07 -0.09
N CYS A 644 -21.66 55.85 0.99
CA CYS A 644 -22.19 55.41 2.27
C CYS A 644 -23.47 56.18 2.59
N VAL A 645 -24.56 55.45 2.78
CA VAL A 645 -25.93 55.98 2.92
C VAL A 645 -26.26 56.26 4.38
N VAL A 646 -26.96 57.37 4.65
CA VAL A 646 -27.49 57.69 5.98
C VAL A 646 -29.01 57.83 5.89
N ILE A 647 -29.71 57.01 6.67
CA ILE A 647 -31.17 56.99 6.82
C ILE A 647 -31.49 57.29 8.30
N ARG A 648 -32.31 58.29 8.60
CA ARG A 648 -32.66 58.70 9.98
C ARG A 648 -33.96 58.06 10.49
N LYS A 649 -34.79 57.50 9.62
CA LYS A 649 -35.97 56.69 9.99
C LYS A 649 -35.69 55.21 9.71
N LYS A 650 -35.80 54.36 10.72
CA LYS A 650 -35.51 52.91 10.62
C LYS A 650 -36.71 52.20 10.00
N ASN A 651 -36.67 51.92 8.70
CA ASN A 651 -37.62 51.07 7.99
C ASN A 651 -36.88 49.83 7.46
N VAL A 652 -37.27 48.63 7.92
CA VAL A 652 -36.55 47.39 7.66
C VAL A 652 -36.68 46.97 6.20
N ASP A 653 -37.87 47.08 5.61
CA ASP A 653 -38.14 46.68 4.23
C ASP A 653 -37.38 47.56 3.23
N ILE A 654 -37.24 48.85 3.51
CA ILE A 654 -36.39 49.76 2.73
C ILE A 654 -34.92 49.33 2.83
N ILE A 655 -34.42 49.00 4.03
CA ILE A 655 -33.03 48.56 4.23
C ILE A 655 -32.77 47.23 3.51
N GLU A 656 -33.69 46.26 3.58
CA GLU A 656 -33.58 44.98 2.88
C GLU A 656 -33.63 45.15 1.37
N ASN A 657 -34.57 45.92 0.84
CA ASN A 657 -34.64 46.19 -0.61
C ASN A 657 -33.39 46.93 -1.10
N LEU A 658 -32.86 47.87 -0.31
CA LEU A 658 -31.61 48.56 -0.63
C LEU A 658 -30.42 47.55 -0.65
N LEU A 659 -30.35 46.64 0.32
CA LEU A 659 -29.30 45.62 0.40
C LEU A 659 -29.44 44.51 -0.66
N LYS A 660 -30.64 44.18 -1.12
CA LYS A 660 -30.89 43.18 -2.17
C LYS A 660 -30.64 43.79 -3.55
N ASN A 661 -31.32 44.90 -3.85
CA ASN A 661 -31.53 45.37 -5.23
C ASN A 661 -30.47 46.39 -5.72
N THR A 662 -29.53 46.81 -4.85
CA THR A 662 -28.49 47.80 -5.23
C THR A 662 -27.06 47.30 -4.98
N PRO A 663 -26.03 47.95 -5.59
CA PRO A 663 -24.61 47.67 -5.31
C PRO A 663 -24.07 48.31 -4.02
N ILE A 664 -24.91 49.00 -3.23
CA ILE A 664 -24.49 49.76 -2.05
C ILE A 664 -23.86 48.84 -0.99
N LYS A 665 -22.75 49.30 -0.41
CA LYS A 665 -21.95 48.50 0.54
C LYS A 665 -22.17 48.88 2.00
N CYS A 666 -22.65 50.09 2.30
CA CYS A 666 -22.73 50.62 3.66
C CYS A 666 -23.95 51.52 3.88
N ILE A 667 -24.77 51.22 4.89
CA ILE A 667 -25.98 51.96 5.27
C ILE A 667 -25.93 52.25 6.77
N PHE A 668 -26.23 53.48 7.18
CA PHE A 668 -26.36 53.91 8.56
C PHE A 668 -27.83 54.20 8.90
N THR A 669 -28.31 53.60 9.99
CA THR A 669 -29.59 53.86 10.64
C THR A 669 -29.32 54.37 12.07
N PRO A 670 -30.28 55.00 12.78
CA PRO A 670 -30.01 55.66 14.07
C PRO A 670 -29.26 54.80 15.10
N GLU A 671 -29.54 53.49 15.11
CA GLU A 671 -29.00 52.52 16.07
C GLU A 671 -27.91 51.62 15.47
N GLN A 672 -27.92 51.40 14.15
CA GLN A 672 -27.23 50.29 13.49
C GLN A 672 -26.64 50.67 12.13
N ARG A 673 -25.44 50.19 11.84
CA ARG A 673 -24.82 50.19 10.50
C ARG A 673 -24.90 48.80 9.87
N TYR A 674 -25.36 48.74 8.63
CA TYR A 674 -25.41 47.55 7.79
C TYR A 674 -24.27 47.61 6.76
N LEU A 675 -23.48 46.53 6.66
CA LEU A 675 -22.29 46.46 5.79
C LEU A 675 -22.32 45.19 4.93
N LYS A 676 -22.59 45.34 3.64
CA LYS A 676 -22.65 44.24 2.64
C LYS A 676 -21.23 43.87 2.20
N ARG A 677 -20.84 42.60 2.39
CA ARG A 677 -19.54 42.01 2.01
C ARG A 677 -19.75 40.71 1.23
N ARG A 678 -19.04 40.55 0.12
CA ARG A 678 -18.97 39.28 -0.60
C ARG A 678 -17.97 38.34 0.10
N THR A 679 -18.32 37.07 0.26
CA THR A 679 -17.43 36.04 0.83
C THR A 679 -16.47 35.51 -0.24
N TYR A 680 -15.45 34.74 0.17
CA TYR A 680 -14.58 33.99 -0.76
C TYR A 680 -15.34 32.97 -1.63
N ILE A 681 -16.54 32.55 -1.20
CA ILE A 681 -17.42 31.61 -1.92
C ILE A 681 -18.41 32.39 -2.82
N GLY A 682 -18.22 33.70 -3.00
CA GLY A 682 -19.04 34.55 -3.87
C GLY A 682 -20.40 34.95 -3.30
N THR A 683 -20.83 34.40 -2.16
CA THR A 683 -22.09 34.75 -1.50
C THR A 683 -22.07 36.16 -0.89
N ASN A 684 -23.22 36.84 -0.85
CA ASN A 684 -23.34 38.12 -0.16
C ASN A 684 -23.66 37.89 1.32
N SER A 685 -22.95 38.59 2.20
CA SER A 685 -23.15 38.58 3.66
C SER A 685 -23.34 40.00 4.17
N THR A 686 -24.26 40.20 5.12
CA THR A 686 -24.54 41.50 5.73
C THR A 686 -24.08 41.50 7.19
N MET A 687 -23.09 42.33 7.52
CA MET A 687 -22.68 42.55 8.89
C MET A 687 -23.46 43.73 9.49
N ILE A 688 -24.08 43.53 10.65
CA ILE A 688 -24.78 44.59 11.41
C ILE A 688 -23.89 45.01 12.59
N ASN A 689 -23.71 46.32 12.79
CA ASN A 689 -22.96 46.87 13.92
C ASN A 689 -23.79 47.95 14.63
N THR A 690 -23.93 47.88 15.95
CA THR A 690 -24.54 48.95 16.75
C THR A 690 -23.69 50.22 16.73
N ILE A 691 -24.32 51.39 16.57
CA ILE A 691 -23.65 52.69 16.54
C ILE A 691 -23.41 53.19 17.97
N ALA A 692 -22.17 53.05 18.45
CA ALA A 692 -21.74 53.60 19.73
C ALA A 692 -21.36 55.08 19.63
N ARG A 693 -21.57 55.85 20.72
CA ARG A 693 -21.15 57.26 20.80
C ARG A 693 -19.63 57.40 20.62
N SER A 694 -19.20 58.37 19.80
CA SER A 694 -17.79 58.59 19.50
C SER A 694 -16.98 58.88 20.77
N ARG A 695 -15.76 58.34 20.80
CA ARG A 695 -14.75 58.62 21.85
C ARG A 695 -13.70 59.64 21.40
N LEU A 696 -13.74 60.06 20.14
CA LEU A 696 -12.84 61.08 19.58
C LEU A 696 -13.47 62.48 19.70
N TYR A 697 -14.67 62.63 19.15
CA TYR A 697 -15.42 63.88 19.12
C TYR A 697 -16.37 63.95 20.32
N GLY A 698 -16.22 65.00 21.14
CA GLY A 698 -17.11 65.29 22.27
C GLY A 698 -18.36 66.06 21.84
N GLU A 699 -18.85 66.94 22.70
CA GLU A 699 -19.79 67.99 22.29
C GLU A 699 -19.03 68.99 21.39
N ILE A 700 -19.51 69.15 20.15
CA ILE A 700 -18.79 69.88 19.09
C ILE A 700 -19.24 71.36 19.12
N LYS A 701 -18.30 72.31 19.26
CA LYS A 701 -18.54 73.75 19.04
C LYS A 701 -17.35 74.46 18.35
N GLU A 702 -17.38 74.42 17.02
CA GLU A 702 -16.84 75.44 16.08
C GLU A 702 -15.41 75.99 16.32
N SER A 703 -14.45 75.48 15.53
CA SER A 703 -13.02 75.79 15.68
C SER A 703 -12.57 77.21 15.28
N GLU A 704 -13.40 78.02 14.60
CA GLU A 704 -12.98 79.35 14.11
C GLU A 704 -12.82 80.40 15.22
N LYS A 705 -13.54 80.22 16.33
CA LYS A 705 -13.59 81.19 17.44
C LYS A 705 -12.23 81.41 18.14
N GLU A 706 -11.27 80.49 17.99
CA GLU A 706 -9.95 80.63 18.65
C GLU A 706 -9.14 81.84 18.12
N LEU A 707 -9.20 82.12 16.80
CA LEU A 707 -8.37 83.17 16.19
C LEU A 707 -8.88 84.58 16.53
N ASP A 708 -10.20 84.77 16.51
CA ASP A 708 -10.82 86.06 16.77
C ASP A 708 -10.76 86.46 18.27
N LEU A 709 -10.87 85.49 19.18
CA LEU A 709 -10.65 85.71 20.61
C LEU A 709 -9.19 86.10 20.93
N GLN A 710 -8.21 85.58 20.19
CA GLN A 710 -6.80 86.00 20.32
C GLN A 710 -6.60 87.46 19.86
N ARG A 711 -7.25 87.89 18.78
CA ARG A 711 -7.25 89.31 18.34
C ARG A 711 -7.91 90.24 19.36
N LYS A 712 -8.99 89.78 20.00
CA LYS A 712 -9.71 90.54 21.05
C LYS A 712 -8.90 90.72 22.34
N LEU A 713 -8.03 89.78 22.71
CA LEU A 713 -7.14 89.92 23.89
C LEU A 713 -6.17 91.09 23.76
N LYS A 714 -5.42 91.16 22.65
CA LYS A 714 -4.37 92.19 22.46
C LYS A 714 -4.94 93.62 22.56
N ARG A 715 -6.11 93.85 21.93
CA ARG A 715 -6.85 95.13 21.97
C ARG A 715 -7.34 95.55 23.35
N ILE A 716 -7.44 94.63 24.32
CA ILE A 716 -7.82 94.94 25.71
C ILE A 716 -6.57 95.31 26.52
N GLU A 717 -5.45 94.62 26.30
CA GLU A 717 -4.16 94.84 26.96
C GLU A 717 -3.61 96.25 26.67
N GLU A 718 -3.57 96.63 25.39
CA GLU A 718 -3.22 97.98 24.91
C GLU A 718 -4.08 99.07 25.59
N LYS A 719 -5.38 98.80 25.79
CA LYS A 719 -6.36 99.70 26.42
C LYS A 719 -6.34 99.71 27.96
N ILE A 720 -5.51 98.89 28.61
CA ILE A 720 -5.22 98.94 30.05
C ILE A 720 -3.96 99.75 30.31
N LEU A 721 -2.92 99.59 29.46
CA LEU A 721 -1.65 100.29 29.59
C LEU A 721 -1.80 101.81 29.50
N SER A 722 -2.60 102.30 28.54
CA SER A 722 -2.82 103.76 28.37
C SER A 722 -3.50 104.43 29.56
N LYS A 723 -4.48 103.77 30.21
CA LYS A 723 -5.18 104.36 31.38
C LYS A 723 -4.34 104.39 32.65
N ARG A 724 -3.25 103.63 32.75
CA ARG A 724 -2.34 103.69 33.93
C ARG A 724 -1.57 105.00 34.00
N LYS A 725 -1.07 105.52 32.87
CA LYS A 725 -0.31 106.79 32.83
C LYS A 725 -1.10 107.98 33.40
N VAL A 726 -2.38 108.09 33.05
CA VAL A 726 -3.26 109.19 33.49
C VAL A 726 -3.51 109.18 35.02
N VAL A 727 -3.31 108.04 35.71
CA VAL A 727 -3.40 107.96 37.18
C VAL A 727 -2.14 108.51 37.86
N GLU A 728 -1.01 108.47 37.15
CA GLU A 728 0.32 108.89 37.60
C GLU A 728 0.45 110.42 37.54
N GLU A 729 -0.09 111.04 36.48
CA GLU A 729 -0.18 112.49 36.30
C GLU A 729 -0.99 113.16 37.44
N ILE A 730 -2.22 112.68 37.70
CA ILE A 730 -3.14 113.26 38.70
C ILE A 730 -2.60 113.20 40.13
N GLN A 731 -1.68 112.27 40.44
CA GLN A 731 -1.06 112.22 41.78
C GLN A 731 -0.24 113.48 42.08
N ASN A 732 0.51 113.99 41.11
CA ASN A 732 1.43 115.10 41.35
C ASN A 732 0.69 116.40 41.70
N ASP A 733 -0.47 116.63 41.06
CA ASP A 733 -1.32 117.80 41.31
C ASP A 733 -1.87 117.84 42.75
N GLU A 734 -2.15 116.69 43.37
CA GLU A 734 -2.68 116.62 44.75
C GLU A 734 -1.67 117.09 45.81
N ASP A 735 -0.38 116.84 45.57
CA ASP A 735 0.71 117.10 46.53
C ASP A 735 1.19 118.57 46.50
N GLU A 736 0.92 119.31 45.43
CA GLU A 736 1.16 120.75 45.32
C GLU A 736 0.21 121.56 46.22
N GLN A 737 -1.10 121.33 46.08
CA GLN A 737 -2.15 122.09 46.79
C GLN A 737 -2.02 121.92 48.33
N ALA A 738 -1.56 120.75 48.78
CA ALA A 738 -1.32 120.42 50.18
C ALA A 738 -0.27 121.33 50.87
N LYS A 739 0.61 121.99 50.12
CA LYS A 739 1.67 122.88 50.64
C LYS A 739 1.11 124.27 50.97
N ILE A 740 0.29 124.83 50.08
CA ILE A 740 -0.20 126.22 50.13
C ILE A 740 -1.06 126.49 51.38
N ILE A 741 -1.92 125.53 51.75
CA ILE A 741 -2.85 125.64 52.90
C ILE A 741 -2.10 125.85 54.24
N ARG A 742 -0.88 125.31 54.37
CA ARG A 742 -0.10 125.32 55.63
C ARG A 742 0.40 126.72 55.98
N GLY A 743 0.96 127.44 55.00
CA GLY A 743 1.56 128.77 55.23
C GLY A 743 0.55 129.85 55.65
N LEU A 744 -0.65 129.83 55.06
CA LEU A 744 -1.73 130.78 55.40
C LEU A 744 -2.24 130.63 56.84
N SER A 745 -2.14 129.42 57.41
CA SER A 745 -2.69 129.11 58.74
C SER A 745 -1.85 129.66 59.89
N GLN A 746 -0.54 129.82 59.71
CA GLN A 746 0.38 130.25 60.79
C GLN A 746 0.19 131.73 61.17
N LYS A 747 0.14 132.64 60.18
CA LYS A 747 0.02 134.10 60.40
C LYS A 747 -1.30 134.54 61.07
N LYS A 748 -2.31 133.67 61.13
CA LYS A 748 -3.60 133.92 61.80
C LYS A 748 -3.54 133.78 63.32
N ASN A 749 -2.61 132.98 63.83
CA ASN A 749 -2.62 132.55 65.24
C ASN A 749 -1.97 133.57 66.19
N THR A 750 -1.05 134.41 65.70
CA THR A 750 -0.37 135.45 66.49
C THR A 750 -1.37 136.46 67.05
N PHE A 751 -2.03 137.24 66.20
CA PHE A 751 -2.98 138.28 66.61
C PHE A 751 -4.13 137.76 67.50
N ASN A 752 -4.58 136.51 67.31
CA ASN A 752 -5.63 135.93 68.16
C ASN A 752 -5.19 135.61 69.59
N ASN A 753 -3.88 135.55 69.88
CA ASN A 753 -3.38 135.17 71.19
C ASN A 753 -3.38 136.34 72.18
N ASP A 754 -3.05 137.56 71.74
CA ASP A 754 -2.85 138.68 72.67
C ASP A 754 -4.17 139.23 73.22
N LEU A 755 -5.19 139.39 72.37
CA LEU A 755 -6.56 139.72 72.82
C LEU A 755 -7.15 138.64 73.76
N LYS A 756 -6.64 137.40 73.67
CA LYS A 756 -7.00 136.30 74.57
C LYS A 756 -6.25 136.35 75.89
N LYS A 757 -5.01 136.87 75.98
CA LYS A 757 -4.22 136.85 77.23
C LYS A 757 -4.95 137.57 78.37
N TYR A 758 -5.33 138.83 78.17
CA TYR A 758 -6.01 139.64 79.19
C TYR A 758 -7.33 139.02 79.68
N LYS A 759 -8.25 138.66 78.77
CA LYS A 759 -9.53 138.04 79.15
C LYS A 759 -9.39 136.63 79.74
N ASN A 760 -8.31 135.91 79.42
CA ASN A 760 -7.99 134.65 80.10
C ASN A 760 -7.54 134.88 81.54
N LEU A 761 -6.66 135.84 81.83
CA LEU A 761 -6.09 136.03 83.17
C LEU A 761 -7.18 136.19 84.25
N HIS A 762 -8.12 137.12 84.03
CA HIS A 762 -9.22 137.38 84.96
C HIS A 762 -10.18 136.18 85.13
N SER A 763 -10.47 135.44 84.05
CA SER A 763 -11.36 134.27 84.12
C SER A 763 -10.67 133.03 84.71
N LYS A 764 -9.36 132.85 84.46
CA LYS A 764 -8.56 131.75 84.99
C LYS A 764 -8.56 131.70 86.51
N LYS A 765 -8.26 132.80 87.21
CA LYS A 765 -8.22 132.83 88.69
C LYS A 765 -9.49 132.26 89.32
N ARG A 766 -10.67 132.67 88.82
CA ARG A 766 -11.99 132.22 89.30
C ARG A 766 -12.39 130.80 88.85
N ILE A 767 -11.87 130.33 87.71
CA ILE A 767 -12.11 128.96 87.21
C ILE A 767 -11.23 127.93 87.96
N VAL A 768 -9.99 128.30 88.30
CA VAL A 768 -9.03 127.41 88.95
C VAL A 768 -9.50 126.99 90.35
N GLN A 769 -10.02 127.93 91.15
CA GLN A 769 -10.59 127.63 92.48
C GLN A 769 -11.68 126.55 92.43
N ARG A 770 -12.71 126.72 91.59
CA ARG A 770 -13.80 125.73 91.42
C ARG A 770 -13.33 124.39 90.85
N LYS A 771 -12.21 124.35 90.13
CA LYS A 771 -11.66 123.08 89.60
C LYS A 771 -11.05 122.20 90.70
N ILE A 772 -10.44 122.79 91.72
CA ILE A 772 -9.80 122.04 92.82
C ILE A 772 -10.85 121.24 93.63
N GLU A 773 -12.04 121.80 93.83
CA GLU A 773 -13.18 121.12 94.48
C GLU A 773 -13.67 119.90 93.68
N ILE A 774 -13.82 120.06 92.35
CA ILE A 774 -14.32 119.00 91.46
C ILE A 774 -13.32 117.85 91.33
N LEU A 775 -12.03 118.16 91.16
CA LEU A 775 -10.97 117.14 91.01
C LEU A 775 -10.83 116.26 92.27
N ASN A 776 -11.11 116.80 93.47
CA ASN A 776 -11.07 116.02 94.71
C ASN A 776 -12.13 114.91 94.79
N LYS A 777 -13.26 115.02 94.07
CA LYS A 777 -14.34 114.01 94.06
C LYS A 777 -14.06 112.80 93.14
N GLN A 778 -12.99 112.79 92.34
CA GLN A 778 -12.73 111.77 91.30
C GLN A 778 -11.68 110.69 91.68
N LYS A 779 -11.42 110.44 92.98
CA LYS A 779 -10.26 109.63 93.43
C LYS A 779 -10.33 108.12 93.13
N ASP A 780 -11.52 107.53 92.96
CA ASP A 780 -11.71 106.07 92.90
C ASP A 780 -11.83 105.46 91.49
N SER A 781 -10.71 105.46 90.76
CA SER A 781 -10.51 104.63 89.56
C SER A 781 -9.96 103.23 89.87
N LYS A 782 -9.88 102.83 91.16
CA LYS A 782 -9.14 101.63 91.61
C LYS A 782 -9.80 100.32 91.17
N ASN A 783 -11.14 100.30 91.09
CA ASN A 783 -11.91 99.09 90.78
C ASN A 783 -11.90 98.77 89.27
N GLU A 784 -12.07 99.76 88.38
CA GLU A 784 -12.01 99.58 86.91
C GLU A 784 -10.64 99.06 86.46
N ILE A 785 -9.54 99.56 87.05
CA ILE A 785 -8.18 99.07 86.77
C ILE A 785 -8.03 97.60 87.20
N ASN A 786 -8.64 97.19 88.32
CA ASN A 786 -8.55 95.81 88.82
C ASN A 786 -9.42 94.83 88.02
N SER A 787 -10.58 95.24 87.49
CA SER A 787 -11.39 94.39 86.61
C SER A 787 -10.72 94.18 85.25
N LEU A 788 -10.13 95.22 84.66
CA LEU A 788 -9.39 95.13 83.39
C LEU A 788 -8.14 94.25 83.53
N LYS A 789 -7.44 94.29 84.67
CA LYS A 789 -6.34 93.34 84.97
C LYS A 789 -6.82 91.90 84.93
N LYS A 790 -7.89 91.55 85.68
CA LYS A 790 -8.44 90.19 85.69
C LYS A 790 -8.88 89.70 84.30
N GLN A 791 -9.33 90.59 83.42
CA GLN A 791 -9.62 90.24 82.02
C GLN A 791 -8.34 89.97 81.22
N LEU A 792 -7.28 90.76 81.42
CA LEU A 792 -5.95 90.52 80.83
C LEU A 792 -5.34 89.18 81.30
N ASP A 793 -5.47 88.85 82.59
CA ASP A 793 -5.00 87.59 83.18
C ASP A 793 -5.78 86.36 82.66
N LYS A 794 -7.03 86.56 82.20
CA LYS A 794 -7.82 85.53 81.51
C LYS A 794 -7.39 85.38 80.05
N ILE A 795 -7.22 86.49 79.34
CA ILE A 795 -6.78 86.51 77.94
C ILE A 795 -5.37 85.94 77.79
N SER A 796 -4.45 86.16 78.74
CA SER A 796 -3.11 85.57 78.69
C SER A 796 -3.14 84.04 78.76
N LYS A 797 -3.95 83.46 79.66
CA LYS A 797 -4.16 82.00 79.75
C LYS A 797 -4.81 81.44 78.48
N GLU A 798 -5.87 82.07 77.98
CA GLU A 798 -6.51 81.67 76.72
C GLU A 798 -5.53 81.72 75.53
N ARG A 799 -4.62 82.70 75.49
CA ARG A 799 -3.54 82.75 74.49
C ARG A 799 -2.51 81.64 74.68
N GLU A 800 -2.08 81.37 75.91
CA GLU A 800 -1.07 80.35 76.22
C GLU A 800 -1.55 78.94 75.85
N GLU A 801 -2.78 78.58 76.24
CA GLU A 801 -3.44 77.33 75.82
C GLU A 801 -3.58 77.26 74.28
N THR A 802 -3.93 78.37 73.63
CA THR A 802 -4.04 78.42 72.16
C THR A 802 -2.69 78.21 71.48
N ILE A 803 -1.60 78.80 71.99
CA ILE A 803 -0.23 78.66 71.45
C ILE A 803 0.28 77.22 71.61
N GLN A 804 0.09 76.60 72.78
CA GLN A 804 0.48 75.21 73.02
C GLN A 804 -0.26 74.25 72.06
N ASN A 805 -1.57 74.42 71.93
CA ASN A 805 -2.38 73.65 70.98
C ASN A 805 -1.97 73.87 69.52
N LEU A 806 -1.70 75.13 69.13
CA LEU A 806 -1.26 75.48 67.78
C LEU A 806 0.09 74.84 67.44
N SER A 807 1.06 74.84 68.38
CA SER A 807 2.37 74.20 68.21
C SER A 807 2.24 72.71 67.85
N TYR A 808 1.48 71.95 68.65
CA TYR A 808 1.21 70.53 68.39
C TYR A 808 0.51 70.30 67.04
N LYS A 809 -0.47 71.14 66.68
CA LYS A 809 -1.18 71.06 65.39
C LYS A 809 -0.26 71.38 64.20
N ILE A 810 0.68 72.32 64.35
CA ILE A 810 1.69 72.65 63.34
C ILE A 810 2.66 71.48 63.15
N GLU A 811 3.12 70.83 64.22
CA GLU A 811 3.96 69.62 64.13
C GLU A 811 3.25 68.49 63.37
N LYS A 812 1.97 68.23 63.70
CA LYS A 812 1.15 67.23 62.98
C LYS A 812 0.91 67.59 61.51
N TYR A 813 0.81 68.88 61.18
CA TYR A 813 0.76 69.35 59.79
C TYR A 813 2.08 69.10 59.04
N PHE A 814 3.23 69.40 59.65
CA PHE A 814 4.54 69.08 59.04
C PHE A 814 4.78 67.57 58.87
N GLN A 815 4.33 66.75 59.82
CA GLN A 815 4.32 65.27 59.67
C GLN A 815 3.47 64.83 58.48
N ALA A 816 2.28 65.41 58.27
CA ALA A 816 1.45 65.13 57.10
C ALA A 816 2.11 65.58 55.77
N VAL A 817 2.77 66.74 55.74
CA VAL A 817 3.44 67.27 54.54
C VAL A 817 4.65 66.40 54.16
N THR A 818 5.42 65.94 55.15
CA THR A 818 6.55 65.03 54.91
C THR A 818 6.08 63.66 54.43
N GLU A 819 5.05 63.06 55.04
CA GLU A 819 4.39 61.84 54.52
C GLU A 819 4.01 61.97 53.04
N GLU A 820 3.35 63.07 52.65
CA GLU A 820 2.88 63.28 51.27
C GLU A 820 4.06 63.39 50.30
N ASN A 821 5.13 64.08 50.69
CA ASN A 821 6.31 64.28 49.87
C ASN A 821 7.14 62.99 49.72
N PHE A 822 7.31 62.19 50.77
CA PHE A 822 7.94 60.87 50.66
C PHE A 822 7.13 59.93 49.73
N ALA A 823 5.80 59.90 49.85
CA ALA A 823 4.95 59.09 48.97
C ALA A 823 4.99 59.55 47.49
N LYS A 824 5.10 60.86 47.24
CA LYS A 824 5.34 61.42 45.88
C LYS A 824 6.69 60.95 45.32
N ILE A 825 7.76 60.96 46.12
CA ILE A 825 9.11 60.53 45.70
C ILE A 825 9.12 59.01 45.44
N GLU A 826 8.55 58.19 46.33
CA GLU A 826 8.37 56.74 46.16
C GLU A 826 7.71 56.42 44.81
N LYS A 827 6.59 57.09 44.51
CA LYS A 827 5.87 56.96 43.24
C LYS A 827 6.73 57.36 42.02
N GLN A 828 7.53 58.42 42.11
CA GLN A 828 8.43 58.82 41.01
C GLN A 828 9.54 57.81 40.75
N LEU A 829 10.16 57.26 41.80
CA LEU A 829 11.19 56.22 41.69
C LEU A 829 10.62 54.94 41.08
N LEU A 830 9.46 54.49 41.55
CA LEU A 830 8.75 53.34 40.97
C LEU A 830 8.39 53.55 39.49
N LYS A 831 8.02 54.78 39.09
CA LYS A 831 7.76 55.12 37.68
C LYS A 831 9.02 55.08 36.81
N LYS A 832 10.19 55.51 37.32
CA LYS A 832 11.48 55.32 36.61
C LYS A 832 11.80 53.82 36.43
N GLN A 833 11.54 53.00 37.45
CA GLN A 833 11.72 51.53 37.36
C GLN A 833 10.73 50.87 36.40
N GLU A 834 9.45 51.28 36.39
CA GLU A 834 8.44 50.80 35.43
C GLU A 834 8.89 51.07 33.99
N ILE A 835 9.41 52.27 33.68
CA ILE A 835 9.89 52.61 32.34
C ILE A 835 11.05 51.71 31.92
N LYS A 836 12.04 51.47 32.79
CA LYS A 836 13.19 50.57 32.50
C LYS A 836 12.72 49.14 32.21
N LEU A 837 11.83 48.59 33.05
CA LEU A 837 11.23 47.27 32.83
C LEU A 837 10.33 47.24 31.58
N ASN A 838 9.64 48.32 31.25
CA ASN A 838 8.78 48.38 30.08
C ASN A 838 9.59 48.30 28.79
N ASN A 839 10.74 48.98 28.73
CA ASN A 839 11.65 48.91 27.58
C ASN A 839 12.25 47.51 27.42
N GLN A 840 12.76 46.91 28.50
CA GLN A 840 13.24 45.51 28.50
C GLN A 840 12.15 44.51 28.09
N CYS A 841 10.94 44.68 28.63
CA CYS A 841 9.76 43.86 28.30
C CYS A 841 9.34 44.02 26.83
N ASN A 842 9.50 45.20 26.23
CA ASN A 842 9.16 45.44 24.83
C ASN A 842 10.20 44.83 23.88
N GLN A 843 11.48 44.96 24.21
CA GLN A 843 12.58 44.34 23.45
C GLN A 843 12.46 42.81 23.46
N GLN A 844 12.36 42.19 24.64
CA GLN A 844 12.25 40.72 24.75
C GLN A 844 10.97 40.18 24.11
N ASN A 845 9.87 40.94 24.10
CA ASN A 845 8.63 40.58 23.38
C ASN A 845 8.77 40.72 21.85
N PHE A 846 9.68 41.56 21.35
CA PHE A 846 10.00 41.62 19.93
C PHE A 846 10.84 40.41 19.49
N GLU A 847 11.94 40.14 20.21
CA GLU A 847 12.80 38.96 19.99
C GLU A 847 11.99 37.65 20.05
N LEU A 848 11.11 37.50 21.06
CA LEU A 848 10.23 36.33 21.19
C LEU A 848 9.23 36.20 20.02
N LYS A 849 8.78 37.31 19.43
CA LYS A 849 7.86 37.28 18.28
C LYS A 849 8.54 36.86 16.98
N GLU A 850 9.75 37.35 16.73
CA GLU A 850 10.56 36.92 15.58
C GLU A 850 10.88 35.43 15.68
N ILE A 851 11.28 34.95 16.86
CA ILE A 851 11.53 33.52 17.11
C ILE A 851 10.25 32.69 16.97
N ASN A 852 9.10 33.15 17.48
CA ASN A 852 7.81 32.46 17.29
C ASN A 852 7.37 32.41 15.81
N LYS A 853 7.69 33.43 15.00
CA LYS A 853 7.43 33.43 13.56
C LYS A 853 8.30 32.38 12.85
N LYS A 854 9.61 32.39 13.11
CA LYS A 854 10.55 31.37 12.60
C LYS A 854 10.12 29.95 13.00
N LEU A 855 9.73 29.76 14.26
CA LEU A 855 9.21 28.49 14.77
C LEU A 855 8.04 27.98 13.90
N PHE A 856 7.00 28.80 13.72
CA PHE A 856 5.82 28.42 12.94
C PHE A 856 6.16 28.11 11.46
N GLU A 857 7.09 28.87 10.87
CA GLU A 857 7.56 28.64 9.49
C GLU A 857 8.32 27.31 9.37
N HIS A 858 9.25 27.01 10.29
CA HIS A 858 9.97 25.73 10.32
C HIS A 858 9.08 24.54 10.72
N GLU A 859 8.09 24.71 11.59
CA GLU A 859 7.12 23.63 11.91
C GLU A 859 6.27 23.24 10.70
N ARG A 860 5.87 24.20 9.85
CA ARG A 860 5.19 23.89 8.58
C ARG A 860 6.11 23.18 7.58
N ILE A 861 7.40 23.57 7.50
CA ILE A 861 8.39 22.90 6.65
C ILE A 861 8.62 21.46 7.12
N VAL A 862 8.88 21.24 8.40
CA VAL A 862 9.11 19.91 8.98
C VAL A 862 7.89 18.99 8.82
N ASN A 863 6.67 19.50 8.99
CA ASN A 863 5.47 18.68 8.77
C ASN A 863 5.30 18.33 7.28
N ARG A 864 5.48 19.29 6.35
CA ARG A 864 5.43 19.00 4.90
C ARG A 864 6.47 17.96 4.48
N LEU A 865 7.69 18.03 5.03
CA LEU A 865 8.75 17.05 4.79
C LEU A 865 8.41 15.67 5.39
N LYS A 866 7.73 15.59 6.54
CA LYS A 866 7.19 14.32 7.07
C LYS A 866 6.15 13.72 6.14
N ASP A 867 5.21 14.52 5.64
CA ASP A 867 4.16 14.05 4.74
C ASP A 867 4.76 13.51 3.42
N GLN A 868 5.76 14.21 2.87
CA GLN A 868 6.55 13.73 1.74
C GLN A 868 7.33 12.44 2.05
N CYS A 869 7.98 12.35 3.22
CA CYS A 869 8.64 11.12 3.65
C CYS A 869 7.67 9.95 3.82
N LEU A 870 6.46 10.17 4.36
CA LEU A 870 5.43 9.14 4.52
C LEU A 870 4.92 8.63 3.15
N LEU A 871 4.71 9.52 2.19
CA LEU A 871 4.36 9.16 0.81
C LEU A 871 5.48 8.35 0.13
N LEU A 872 6.75 8.74 0.34
CA LEU A 872 7.90 8.01 -0.19
C LEU A 872 8.11 6.66 0.51
N ILE A 873 7.88 6.56 1.83
CA ILE A 873 7.87 5.28 2.56
C ILE A 873 6.78 4.35 2.02
N LYS A 874 5.58 4.87 1.73
CA LYS A 874 4.49 4.06 1.16
C LYS A 874 4.87 3.55 -0.23
N ARG A 875 5.31 4.43 -1.13
CA ARG A 875 5.82 4.05 -2.47
C ARG A 875 6.99 3.08 -2.42
N ARG A 876 7.89 3.24 -1.45
CA ARG A 876 8.99 2.30 -1.21
C ARG A 876 8.45 0.93 -0.84
N LYS A 877 7.54 0.82 0.14
CA LYS A 877 6.93 -0.47 0.51
C LYS A 877 6.09 -1.10 -0.62
N GLU A 878 5.50 -0.29 -1.48
CA GLU A 878 4.74 -0.75 -2.66
C GLU A 878 5.65 -1.33 -3.77
N LYS A 879 6.86 -0.78 -3.98
CA LYS A 879 7.83 -1.29 -4.98
C LYS A 879 8.91 -2.22 -4.40
N ILE A 880 9.16 -2.17 -3.11
CA ILE A 880 10.20 -2.91 -2.37
C ILE A 880 9.56 -3.38 -1.04
N PRO A 881 8.85 -4.52 -1.03
CA PRO A 881 8.17 -5.01 0.17
C PRO A 881 9.15 -5.36 1.30
N GLU A 882 10.23 -6.05 0.94
CA GLU A 882 11.37 -6.39 1.81
C GLU A 882 12.67 -5.90 1.14
N LEU A 883 13.65 -5.52 1.96
CA LEU A 883 14.95 -5.01 1.50
C LEU A 883 16.04 -6.02 1.89
N ASN A 884 16.29 -6.95 0.99
CA ASN A 884 17.23 -8.06 1.22
C ASN A 884 18.64 -7.65 0.75
N ASP A 885 19.67 -8.27 1.32
CA ASP A 885 21.08 -7.89 1.09
C ASP A 885 21.48 -7.93 -0.39
N ASP A 886 20.89 -8.81 -1.20
CA ASP A 886 21.19 -8.87 -2.64
C ASP A 886 20.65 -7.66 -3.42
N ILE A 887 19.49 -7.12 -3.02
CA ILE A 887 18.96 -5.86 -3.59
C ILE A 887 19.89 -4.70 -3.21
N MET A 888 20.47 -4.72 -2.01
CA MET A 888 21.45 -3.72 -1.58
C MET A 888 22.76 -3.82 -2.38
N LYS A 889 23.30 -5.03 -2.59
CA LYS A 889 24.48 -5.26 -3.45
C LYS A 889 24.24 -4.83 -4.90
N ASP A 890 23.03 -4.98 -5.41
CA ASP A 890 22.67 -4.51 -6.76
C ASP A 890 22.46 -2.98 -6.80
N PHE A 891 21.99 -2.37 -5.71
CA PHE A 891 21.96 -0.91 -5.56
C PHE A 891 23.37 -0.29 -5.44
N GLU A 892 24.35 -0.98 -4.86
CA GLU A 892 25.75 -0.51 -4.77
C GLU A 892 26.46 -0.43 -6.14
N LYS A 893 25.95 -1.13 -7.15
CA LYS A 893 26.45 -1.10 -8.55
C LYS A 893 25.86 0.04 -9.38
N LEU A 894 24.93 0.81 -8.82
CA LEU A 894 24.15 1.85 -9.49
C LEU A 894 24.46 3.22 -8.88
N SER A 895 24.43 4.29 -9.68
CA SER A 895 24.70 5.65 -9.19
C SER A 895 23.83 6.03 -7.98
N ASP A 896 24.39 6.84 -7.08
CA ASP A 896 23.71 7.41 -5.92
C ASP A 896 23.07 8.78 -6.23
N ASP A 897 23.22 9.31 -7.45
CA ASP A 897 22.47 10.49 -7.92
C ASP A 897 21.08 10.08 -8.40
N SER A 898 20.03 10.73 -7.88
CA SER A 898 18.65 10.37 -8.18
C SER A 898 18.08 10.98 -9.47
N ASP A 899 18.79 11.93 -10.09
CA ASP A 899 18.44 12.44 -11.42
C ASP A 899 19.19 11.69 -12.52
N GLU A 900 20.44 11.24 -12.30
CA GLU A 900 21.12 10.27 -13.22
C GLU A 900 20.31 8.97 -13.36
N ILE A 901 19.85 8.39 -12.24
CA ILE A 901 18.99 7.19 -12.26
C ILE A 901 17.67 7.46 -12.99
N ALA A 902 17.12 8.68 -12.89
CA ALA A 902 15.90 9.05 -13.61
C ALA A 902 16.12 9.18 -15.13
N GLU A 903 17.29 9.67 -15.56
CA GLU A 903 17.67 9.70 -16.98
C GLU A 903 17.92 8.29 -17.53
N MET A 904 18.62 7.42 -16.78
CA MET A 904 18.77 5.99 -17.13
C MET A 904 17.42 5.29 -17.30
N ILE A 905 16.43 5.59 -16.44
CA ILE A 905 15.04 5.08 -16.56
C ILE A 905 14.39 5.55 -17.86
N ASN A 906 14.50 6.84 -18.21
CA ASN A 906 13.93 7.37 -19.45
C ASN A 906 14.59 6.71 -20.69
N ILE A 907 15.91 6.50 -20.67
CA ILE A 907 16.64 5.81 -21.73
C ILE A 907 16.15 4.35 -21.87
N LEU A 908 16.01 3.62 -20.77
CA LEU A 908 15.52 2.23 -20.76
C LEU A 908 14.06 2.11 -21.20
N GLN A 909 13.17 2.99 -20.73
CA GLN A 909 11.78 3.04 -21.19
C GLN A 909 11.69 3.33 -22.70
N THR A 910 12.53 4.23 -23.20
CA THR A 910 12.66 4.51 -24.65
C THR A 910 13.13 3.27 -25.42
N GLN A 911 14.19 2.59 -24.95
CA GLN A 911 14.70 1.35 -25.56
C GLN A 911 13.70 0.18 -25.52
N ILE A 912 12.80 0.14 -24.53
CA ILE A 912 11.72 -0.84 -24.45
C ILE A 912 10.61 -0.50 -25.44
N SER A 913 10.23 0.78 -25.55
CA SER A 913 9.18 1.23 -26.49
C SER A 913 9.56 1.06 -27.96
N LEU A 914 10.86 1.16 -28.29
CA LEU A 914 11.41 0.94 -29.63
C LEU A 914 11.53 -0.56 -30.05
N LYS A 915 11.21 -1.52 -29.16
CA LYS A 915 11.30 -2.95 -29.47
C LYS A 915 9.91 -3.57 -29.68
N PRO A 916 9.70 -4.40 -30.72
CA PRO A 916 8.40 -5.00 -31.00
C PRO A 916 7.98 -5.93 -29.86
N ASN A 917 6.73 -5.80 -29.41
CA ASN A 917 6.20 -6.51 -28.25
C ASN A 917 5.90 -7.99 -28.57
N VAL A 918 6.91 -8.85 -28.43
CA VAL A 918 6.80 -10.30 -28.66
C VAL A 918 5.97 -10.96 -27.54
N PRO A 919 4.84 -11.65 -27.83
CA PRO A 919 4.05 -12.35 -26.81
C PRO A 919 4.81 -13.51 -26.17
N ARG A 920 4.59 -13.72 -24.85
CA ARG A 920 5.20 -14.83 -24.10
C ARG A 920 4.92 -16.21 -24.74
N ALA A 921 3.75 -16.42 -25.33
CA ALA A 921 3.39 -17.66 -26.00
C ALA A 921 4.38 -18.07 -27.11
N VAL A 922 5.12 -17.13 -27.71
CA VAL A 922 6.17 -17.41 -28.72
C VAL A 922 7.40 -18.08 -28.08
N PHE A 923 7.72 -17.73 -26.82
CA PHE A 923 8.78 -18.35 -26.04
C PHE A 923 8.36 -19.73 -25.53
N ASP A 924 7.15 -19.85 -24.98
CA ASP A 924 6.65 -21.13 -24.47
C ASP A 924 6.55 -22.17 -25.62
N GLN A 925 6.03 -21.77 -26.80
CA GLN A 925 6.01 -22.60 -28.02
C GLN A 925 7.40 -23.01 -28.56
N TYR A 926 8.46 -22.24 -28.30
CA TYR A 926 9.82 -22.62 -28.69
C TYR A 926 10.32 -23.76 -27.80
N ASN A 927 10.17 -23.60 -26.48
CA ASN A 927 10.62 -24.58 -25.48
C ASN A 927 9.93 -25.95 -25.67
N ASP A 928 8.62 -25.96 -25.93
CA ASP A 928 7.87 -27.21 -26.10
C ASP A 928 8.24 -27.95 -27.39
N ARG A 929 8.56 -27.23 -28.47
CA ARG A 929 9.10 -27.83 -29.70
C ARG A 929 10.55 -28.30 -29.55
N GLU A 930 11.36 -27.61 -28.75
CA GLU A 930 12.75 -28.01 -28.44
C GLU A 930 12.78 -29.31 -27.62
N LYS A 931 11.88 -29.47 -26.63
CA LYS A 931 11.64 -30.77 -25.96
C LYS A 931 11.27 -31.86 -26.96
N HIS A 932 10.31 -31.59 -27.84
CA HIS A 932 9.83 -32.58 -28.80
C HIS A 932 10.91 -33.01 -29.82
N GLN A 933 11.79 -32.10 -30.24
CA GLN A 933 12.95 -32.40 -31.07
C GLN A 933 13.95 -33.36 -30.37
N ASN A 934 14.09 -33.25 -29.06
CA ASN A 934 14.90 -34.17 -28.24
C ASN A 934 14.21 -35.54 -28.06
N GLU A 935 12.90 -35.58 -27.81
CA GLU A 935 12.11 -36.82 -27.75
C GLU A 935 12.23 -37.66 -29.03
N LEU A 936 12.11 -37.01 -30.20
CA LEU A 936 12.28 -37.66 -31.50
C LEU A 936 13.70 -38.22 -31.67
N THR A 937 14.71 -37.50 -31.19
CA THR A 937 16.12 -37.95 -31.26
C THR A 937 16.38 -39.21 -30.42
N GLU A 938 15.84 -39.30 -29.20
CA GLU A 938 15.95 -40.52 -28.38
C GLU A 938 15.11 -41.69 -28.93
N LYS A 939 13.96 -41.43 -29.58
CA LYS A 939 13.20 -42.48 -30.29
C LYS A 939 13.99 -43.09 -31.44
N ILE A 940 14.58 -42.26 -32.30
CA ILE A 940 15.44 -42.67 -33.42
C ILE A 940 16.60 -43.55 -32.91
N LYS A 941 17.26 -43.12 -31.83
CA LYS A 941 18.40 -43.81 -31.21
C LYS A 941 18.04 -45.22 -30.72
N LYS A 942 16.88 -45.41 -30.10
CA LYS A 942 16.39 -46.74 -29.67
C LYS A 942 16.11 -47.65 -30.86
N LYS A 943 15.50 -47.13 -31.93
CA LYS A 943 15.19 -47.92 -33.14
C LYS A 943 16.45 -48.43 -33.85
N TYR A 944 17.56 -47.69 -33.82
CA TYR A 944 18.85 -48.21 -34.31
C TYR A 944 19.40 -49.38 -33.48
N GLN A 945 19.11 -49.45 -32.18
CA GLN A 945 19.51 -50.57 -31.32
C GLN A 945 18.66 -51.80 -31.64
N GLU A 946 17.34 -51.65 -31.75
CA GLU A 946 16.41 -52.71 -32.20
C GLU A 946 16.85 -53.31 -33.57
N LEU A 947 17.23 -52.46 -34.52
CA LEU A 947 17.73 -52.86 -35.84
C LEU A 947 19.05 -53.64 -35.77
N HIS A 948 19.99 -53.17 -34.95
CA HIS A 948 21.30 -53.80 -34.77
C HIS A 948 21.17 -55.22 -34.19
N ASP A 949 20.35 -55.38 -33.17
CA ASP A 949 20.22 -56.64 -32.44
C ASP A 949 19.48 -57.69 -33.28
N ASN A 950 18.44 -57.30 -34.02
CA ASN A 950 17.79 -58.15 -35.02
C ASN A 950 18.78 -58.66 -36.08
N ASN A 951 19.63 -57.76 -36.61
CA ASN A 951 20.66 -58.11 -37.59
C ASN A 951 21.68 -59.15 -37.08
N ASN A 952 21.89 -59.26 -35.77
CA ASN A 952 22.79 -60.26 -35.20
C ASN A 952 22.09 -61.62 -35.03
N ASN A 953 20.83 -61.64 -34.57
CA ASN A 953 20.00 -62.85 -34.47
C ASN A 953 19.83 -63.59 -35.81
N ILE A 954 19.69 -62.83 -36.91
CA ILE A 954 19.62 -63.38 -38.28
C ILE A 954 20.92 -64.11 -38.64
N LYS A 955 22.09 -63.48 -38.47
CA LYS A 955 23.41 -64.04 -38.82
C LYS A 955 23.73 -65.32 -38.06
N GLU A 956 23.39 -65.38 -36.78
CA GLU A 956 23.61 -66.59 -35.97
C GLU A 956 22.70 -67.73 -36.42
N THR A 957 21.41 -67.45 -36.63
CA THR A 957 20.45 -68.48 -37.05
C THR A 957 20.79 -69.06 -38.42
N GLU A 958 21.11 -68.19 -39.39
CA GLU A 958 21.55 -68.53 -40.76
C GLU A 958 22.70 -69.54 -40.74
N LYS A 959 23.73 -69.26 -39.94
CA LYS A 959 24.94 -70.07 -39.78
C LYS A 959 24.66 -71.46 -39.19
N THR A 960 23.58 -71.64 -38.43
CA THR A 960 23.17 -72.96 -37.91
C THR A 960 22.20 -73.70 -38.82
N TRP A 961 21.31 -72.99 -39.52
CA TRP A 961 20.34 -73.58 -40.45
C TRP A 961 21.04 -74.18 -41.68
N LEU A 962 21.90 -73.41 -42.37
CA LEU A 962 22.64 -73.87 -43.56
C LEU A 962 23.42 -75.16 -43.29
N LYS A 963 24.14 -75.22 -42.16
CA LYS A 963 24.91 -76.40 -41.72
C LYS A 963 24.06 -77.62 -41.37
N GLY A 964 22.77 -77.44 -41.14
CA GLY A 964 21.80 -78.52 -40.92
C GLY A 964 21.30 -79.06 -42.26
N ILE A 965 20.70 -78.19 -43.08
CA ILE A 965 20.05 -78.58 -44.33
C ILE A 965 21.01 -79.18 -45.35
N GLU A 966 22.24 -78.67 -45.45
CA GLU A 966 23.29 -79.26 -46.30
C GLU A 966 23.61 -80.71 -45.93
N LYS A 967 23.61 -81.06 -44.64
CA LYS A 967 23.85 -82.44 -44.17
C LYS A 967 22.68 -83.37 -44.49
N ILE A 968 21.44 -82.88 -44.43
CA ILE A 968 20.25 -83.64 -44.83
C ILE A 968 20.32 -83.93 -46.33
N ILE A 969 20.57 -82.91 -47.15
CA ILE A 969 20.57 -83.06 -48.61
C ILE A 969 21.73 -83.96 -49.07
N GLN A 970 22.91 -83.88 -48.44
CA GLN A 970 24.01 -84.84 -48.67
C GLN A 970 23.61 -86.28 -48.32
N LYS A 971 22.83 -86.51 -47.26
CA LYS A 971 22.30 -87.86 -46.92
C LYS A 971 21.27 -88.34 -47.95
N ILE A 972 20.35 -87.48 -48.41
CA ILE A 972 19.37 -87.83 -49.44
C ILE A 972 20.09 -88.20 -50.73
N ASN A 973 21.00 -87.32 -51.19
CA ASN A 973 21.74 -87.47 -52.43
C ASN A 973 22.45 -88.83 -52.51
N ARG A 974 23.23 -89.21 -51.48
CA ARG A 974 23.95 -90.50 -51.46
C ARG A 974 23.04 -91.72 -51.66
N HIS A 975 21.89 -91.76 -50.99
CA HIS A 975 20.95 -92.88 -51.14
C HIS A 975 20.25 -92.85 -52.50
N PHE A 976 19.88 -91.66 -52.98
CA PHE A 976 19.25 -91.48 -54.28
C PHE A 976 20.16 -91.91 -55.43
N SER A 977 21.43 -91.48 -55.44
CA SER A 977 22.42 -91.90 -56.43
C SER A 977 22.70 -93.41 -56.39
N THR A 978 22.71 -94.03 -55.20
CA THR A 978 22.89 -95.49 -55.07
C THR A 978 21.70 -96.26 -55.65
N LEU A 979 20.47 -95.82 -55.37
CA LEU A 979 19.24 -96.43 -55.91
C LEU A 979 19.13 -96.25 -57.44
N PHE A 980 19.58 -95.11 -57.97
CA PHE A 980 19.67 -94.88 -59.41
C PHE A 980 20.75 -95.75 -60.08
N ALA A 981 21.90 -95.93 -59.43
CA ALA A 981 22.97 -96.78 -59.94
C ALA A 981 22.56 -98.27 -60.02
N GLU A 982 21.78 -98.80 -59.07
CA GLU A 982 21.20 -100.15 -59.18
C GLU A 982 20.17 -100.29 -60.33
N LEU A 983 19.67 -99.18 -60.88
CA LEU A 983 18.79 -99.14 -62.06
C LEU A 983 19.57 -98.88 -63.38
N GLY A 984 20.90 -98.68 -63.33
CA GLY A 984 21.73 -98.36 -64.49
C GLY A 984 21.61 -96.89 -64.96
N ALA A 985 21.24 -95.98 -64.05
CA ALA A 985 21.05 -94.56 -64.33
C ALA A 985 21.77 -93.68 -63.28
N VAL A 986 21.83 -92.37 -63.51
CA VAL A 986 22.45 -91.41 -62.57
C VAL A 986 21.40 -90.43 -62.04
N GLY A 987 21.39 -90.20 -60.74
CA GLY A 987 20.50 -89.25 -60.06
C GLY A 987 21.24 -88.46 -58.98
N GLU A 988 20.96 -87.16 -58.90
CA GLU A 988 21.52 -86.23 -57.92
C GLU A 988 20.44 -85.32 -57.28
N VAL A 989 20.74 -84.78 -56.10
CA VAL A 989 19.89 -83.85 -55.34
C VAL A 989 20.74 -82.71 -54.78
N GLN A 990 20.38 -81.46 -55.10
CA GLN A 990 21.19 -80.28 -54.80
C GLN A 990 20.36 -79.11 -54.20
N LEU A 991 21.01 -78.22 -53.44
CA LEU A 991 20.41 -77.03 -52.81
C LEU A 991 20.85 -75.76 -53.54
N ILE A 992 19.88 -74.94 -54.00
CA ILE A 992 20.12 -73.62 -54.58
C ILE A 992 19.80 -72.54 -53.54
N LYS A 993 20.61 -71.47 -53.51
CA LYS A 993 20.58 -70.39 -52.53
C LYS A 993 20.37 -69.04 -53.23
N ASP A 994 19.56 -68.16 -52.64
CA ASP A 994 19.32 -66.82 -53.19
C ASP A 994 20.50 -65.84 -52.90
N PRO A 995 21.02 -65.09 -53.90
CA PRO A 995 22.14 -64.16 -53.70
C PRO A 995 21.86 -63.01 -52.73
N ASN A 996 20.61 -62.56 -52.64
CA ASN A 996 20.20 -61.47 -51.75
C ASN A 996 19.84 -61.97 -50.33
N ARG A 997 20.02 -63.27 -50.08
CA ARG A 997 19.63 -63.97 -48.84
C ARG A 997 18.13 -63.90 -48.55
N ASP A 998 17.27 -63.81 -49.58
CA ASP A 998 15.85 -64.06 -49.37
C ASP A 998 15.64 -65.56 -49.13
N TYR A 999 15.55 -65.92 -47.86
CA TYR A 999 15.29 -67.29 -47.41
C TYR A 999 13.99 -67.88 -48.02
N SER A 1000 13.05 -67.05 -48.50
CA SER A 1000 11.86 -67.50 -49.21
C SER A 1000 12.14 -68.11 -50.58
N LYS A 1001 13.34 -67.88 -51.17
CA LYS A 1001 13.73 -68.28 -52.53
C LYS A 1001 14.76 -69.43 -52.58
N PHE A 1002 15.01 -70.12 -51.48
CA PHE A 1002 15.91 -71.29 -51.47
C PHE A 1002 15.19 -72.53 -52.03
N GLU A 1003 15.86 -73.34 -52.84
CA GLU A 1003 15.24 -74.41 -53.65
C GLU A 1003 15.96 -75.76 -53.57
N LEU A 1004 15.20 -76.87 -53.54
CA LEU A 1004 15.72 -78.23 -53.69
C LEU A 1004 15.52 -78.74 -55.12
N HIS A 1005 16.61 -79.06 -55.82
CA HIS A 1005 16.58 -79.56 -57.20
C HIS A 1005 16.89 -81.05 -57.26
N ILE A 1006 16.05 -81.82 -57.96
CA ILE A 1006 16.28 -83.24 -58.27
C ILE A 1006 16.72 -83.33 -59.74
N LEU A 1007 17.90 -83.89 -59.97
CA LEU A 1007 18.56 -84.04 -61.26
C LEU A 1007 18.65 -85.52 -61.63
N VAL A 1008 18.36 -85.89 -62.88
CA VAL A 1008 18.48 -87.29 -63.34
C VAL A 1008 18.98 -87.41 -64.79
N LYS A 1009 19.57 -88.56 -65.09
CA LYS A 1009 20.12 -88.99 -66.39
C LYS A 1009 19.84 -90.49 -66.56
N PHE A 1010 18.99 -90.84 -67.54
CA PHE A 1010 18.56 -92.22 -67.83
C PHE A 1010 19.32 -92.89 -68.99
N ARG A 1011 20.15 -92.15 -69.74
CA ARG A 1011 20.93 -92.64 -70.88
C ARG A 1011 22.28 -91.94 -70.94
N ASP A 1012 23.35 -92.66 -71.30
CA ASP A 1012 24.71 -92.13 -71.25
C ASP A 1012 24.97 -90.92 -72.16
N GLU A 1013 24.26 -90.83 -73.28
CA GLU A 1013 24.30 -89.69 -74.21
C GLU A 1013 23.64 -88.40 -73.67
N THR A 1014 22.91 -88.47 -72.55
CA THR A 1014 22.16 -87.32 -72.00
C THR A 1014 22.87 -86.64 -70.84
N ASN A 1015 22.66 -85.33 -70.68
CA ASN A 1015 23.16 -84.58 -69.52
C ASN A 1015 22.18 -84.67 -68.34
N LEU A 1016 22.68 -84.49 -67.12
CA LEU A 1016 21.86 -84.36 -65.91
C LEU A 1016 20.86 -83.21 -66.07
N HIS A 1017 19.58 -83.50 -65.86
CA HIS A 1017 18.50 -82.54 -66.06
C HIS A 1017 17.51 -82.55 -64.89
N ILE A 1018 17.03 -81.35 -64.53
CA ILE A 1018 16.02 -81.16 -63.49
C ILE A 1018 14.74 -81.88 -63.92
N LEU A 1019 14.13 -82.65 -63.02
CA LEU A 1019 12.82 -83.27 -63.23
C LEU A 1019 11.76 -82.18 -63.49
N ARG A 1020 11.33 -82.06 -64.75
CA ARG A 1020 10.31 -81.10 -65.20
C ARG A 1020 9.27 -81.83 -66.04
N ALA A 1021 8.00 -81.54 -65.78
CA ALA A 1021 6.84 -82.29 -66.31
C ALA A 1021 6.78 -82.41 -67.86
N ASN A 1022 7.39 -81.48 -68.59
CA ASN A 1022 7.22 -81.35 -70.05
C ASN A 1022 8.29 -82.10 -70.89
N ARG A 1023 9.27 -82.80 -70.28
CA ARG A 1023 10.44 -83.34 -71.03
C ARG A 1023 10.82 -84.80 -70.78
N GLN A 1024 10.24 -85.45 -69.78
CA GLN A 1024 10.51 -86.87 -69.46
C GLN A 1024 9.28 -87.73 -69.78
N SER A 1025 9.48 -89.01 -70.07
CA SER A 1025 8.35 -89.94 -70.23
C SER A 1025 7.61 -90.16 -68.90
N GLY A 1026 6.35 -90.57 -68.99
CA GLY A 1026 5.54 -90.87 -67.79
C GLY A 1026 6.18 -91.93 -66.88
N GLY A 1027 6.81 -92.95 -67.48
CA GLY A 1027 7.54 -94.01 -66.77
C GLY A 1027 8.81 -93.51 -66.08
N GLU A 1028 9.68 -92.77 -66.79
CA GLU A 1028 10.91 -92.19 -66.20
C GLU A 1028 10.59 -91.28 -65.00
N ARG A 1029 9.51 -90.48 -65.09
CA ARG A 1029 9.05 -89.63 -63.98
C ARG A 1029 8.51 -90.46 -62.81
N ALA A 1030 7.74 -91.53 -63.08
CA ALA A 1030 7.23 -92.42 -62.04
C ALA A 1030 8.38 -93.15 -61.31
N VAL A 1031 9.34 -93.70 -62.06
CA VAL A 1031 10.56 -94.33 -61.51
C VAL A 1031 11.36 -93.34 -60.68
N THR A 1032 11.61 -92.12 -61.19
CA THR A 1032 12.34 -91.09 -60.44
C THR A 1032 11.65 -90.73 -59.13
N THR A 1033 10.34 -90.53 -59.18
CA THR A 1033 9.54 -90.18 -57.99
C THR A 1033 9.54 -91.32 -56.97
N ALA A 1034 9.40 -92.57 -57.41
CA ALA A 1034 9.49 -93.75 -56.55
C ALA A 1034 10.87 -93.87 -55.88
N LEU A 1035 11.98 -93.75 -56.64
CA LEU A 1035 13.34 -93.85 -56.09
C LEU A 1035 13.68 -92.66 -55.17
N PHE A 1036 13.18 -91.46 -55.44
CA PHE A 1036 13.34 -90.32 -54.52
C PHE A 1036 12.56 -90.51 -53.22
N LEU A 1037 11.32 -91.01 -53.29
CA LEU A 1037 10.53 -91.36 -52.11
C LEU A 1037 11.19 -92.50 -51.31
N MET A 1038 11.81 -93.49 -51.96
CA MET A 1038 12.62 -94.52 -51.29
C MET A 1038 13.88 -93.94 -50.61
N ALA A 1039 14.57 -92.98 -51.25
CA ALA A 1039 15.72 -92.30 -50.66
C ALA A 1039 15.33 -91.45 -49.43
N LEU A 1040 14.21 -90.72 -49.51
CA LEU A 1040 13.62 -90.00 -48.37
C LEU A 1040 13.18 -90.96 -47.26
N GLN A 1041 12.46 -92.04 -47.60
CA GLN A 1041 12.05 -93.08 -46.66
C GLN A 1041 13.23 -93.65 -45.86
N ASN A 1042 14.43 -93.79 -46.44
CA ASN A 1042 15.58 -94.29 -45.69
C ASN A 1042 16.08 -93.35 -44.58
N LEU A 1043 15.68 -92.07 -44.59
CA LEU A 1043 15.99 -91.10 -43.54
C LEU A 1043 14.85 -90.93 -42.51
N ILE A 1044 13.72 -91.62 -42.71
CA ILE A 1044 12.50 -91.46 -41.90
C ILE A 1044 12.27 -92.73 -41.08
N GLU A 1045 12.52 -92.63 -39.78
CA GLU A 1045 12.18 -93.66 -38.80
C GLU A 1045 10.66 -93.68 -38.58
N CYS A 1046 10.02 -94.66 -39.21
CA CYS A 1046 8.61 -94.99 -39.07
C CYS A 1046 8.47 -96.50 -38.85
N PRO A 1047 7.43 -96.99 -38.15
CA PRO A 1047 7.37 -98.39 -37.73
C PRO A 1047 6.74 -99.34 -38.77
N PHE A 1048 5.96 -98.77 -39.70
CA PHE A 1048 5.47 -99.44 -40.90
C PHE A 1048 5.31 -98.40 -42.03
N ARG A 1049 5.25 -98.84 -43.30
CA ARG A 1049 5.02 -98.02 -44.50
C ARG A 1049 3.91 -98.62 -45.35
N VAL A 1050 3.11 -97.80 -46.03
CA VAL A 1050 2.02 -98.24 -46.92
C VAL A 1050 2.13 -97.55 -48.28
N VAL A 1051 2.01 -98.35 -49.34
CA VAL A 1051 2.16 -97.93 -50.73
C VAL A 1051 1.09 -98.62 -51.60
N ASP A 1052 0.20 -97.82 -52.21
CA ASP A 1052 -0.88 -98.30 -53.09
C ASP A 1052 -0.57 -98.04 -54.58
N GLU A 1053 -0.60 -99.10 -55.38
CA GLU A 1053 -0.45 -99.11 -56.85
C GLU A 1053 0.72 -98.27 -57.45
N LEU A 1054 1.89 -98.26 -56.78
CA LEU A 1054 3.15 -97.60 -57.21
C LEU A 1054 3.58 -97.96 -58.66
N ASN A 1055 3.16 -99.12 -59.15
CA ASN A 1055 3.43 -99.63 -60.48
C ASN A 1055 2.59 -98.98 -61.60
N GLN A 1056 1.59 -98.16 -61.27
CA GLN A 1056 0.73 -97.57 -62.29
C GLN A 1056 1.48 -96.55 -63.18
N GLY A 1057 1.52 -96.82 -64.48
CA GLY A 1057 2.19 -95.96 -65.47
C GLY A 1057 3.67 -96.30 -65.74
N MET A 1058 4.19 -97.36 -65.12
CA MET A 1058 5.49 -97.95 -65.49
C MET A 1058 5.32 -98.97 -66.63
N ASP A 1059 6.37 -99.16 -67.43
CA ASP A 1059 6.49 -100.33 -68.31
C ASP A 1059 6.87 -101.59 -67.52
N PRO A 1060 6.60 -102.81 -68.05
CA PRO A 1060 6.82 -104.05 -67.29
C PRO A 1060 8.27 -104.33 -66.86
N GLN A 1061 9.27 -103.74 -67.52
CA GLN A 1061 10.68 -103.97 -67.21
C GLN A 1061 11.16 -103.06 -66.08
N ASN A 1062 10.79 -101.78 -66.10
CA ASN A 1062 10.97 -100.89 -64.97
C ASN A 1062 10.11 -101.32 -63.77
N GLU A 1063 8.84 -101.71 -63.97
CA GLU A 1063 7.97 -102.24 -62.92
C GLU A 1063 8.62 -103.40 -62.16
N LYS A 1064 9.15 -104.41 -62.90
CA LYS A 1064 9.86 -105.55 -62.32
C LYS A 1064 11.15 -105.13 -61.61
N THR A 1065 11.88 -104.16 -62.15
CA THR A 1065 13.15 -103.67 -61.56
C THR A 1065 12.90 -102.92 -60.26
N THR A 1066 11.97 -101.95 -60.26
CA THR A 1066 11.53 -101.24 -59.06
C THR A 1066 10.95 -102.18 -57.99
N PHE A 1067 10.15 -103.18 -58.37
CA PHE A 1067 9.68 -104.20 -57.41
C PHE A 1067 10.85 -104.99 -56.78
N ASN A 1068 11.83 -105.42 -57.58
CA ASN A 1068 13.01 -106.12 -57.07
C ASN A 1068 13.85 -105.22 -56.14
N LEU A 1069 13.99 -103.92 -56.44
CA LEU A 1069 14.65 -102.95 -55.54
C LEU A 1069 13.90 -102.80 -54.22
N ILE A 1070 12.56 -102.73 -54.25
CA ILE A 1070 11.72 -102.69 -53.04
C ILE A 1070 11.91 -103.98 -52.22
N VAL A 1071 11.88 -105.17 -52.83
CA VAL A 1071 12.12 -106.44 -52.12
C VAL A 1071 13.53 -106.49 -51.51
N LYS A 1072 14.58 -106.13 -52.27
CA LYS A 1072 15.97 -106.03 -51.79
C LYS A 1072 16.14 -105.06 -50.62
N PHE A 1073 15.31 -104.02 -50.55
CA PHE A 1073 15.38 -102.97 -49.53
C PHE A 1073 14.57 -103.34 -48.28
N VAL A 1074 13.35 -103.84 -48.47
CA VAL A 1074 12.39 -104.20 -47.40
C VAL A 1074 12.76 -105.49 -46.67
N CYS A 1075 13.33 -106.49 -47.36
CA CYS A 1075 13.63 -107.79 -46.74
C CYS A 1075 14.96 -107.82 -45.94
N ARG A 1076 15.58 -106.65 -45.68
CA ARG A 1076 16.76 -106.55 -44.81
C ARG A 1076 16.33 -106.58 -43.32
N PRO A 1077 17.18 -107.05 -42.39
CA PRO A 1077 16.87 -106.98 -40.96
C PRO A 1077 16.70 -105.53 -40.48
N ASN A 1078 15.88 -105.34 -39.45
CA ASN A 1078 15.56 -104.04 -38.81
C ASN A 1078 14.85 -102.98 -39.70
N VAL A 1079 14.40 -103.35 -40.91
CA VAL A 1079 13.59 -102.46 -41.77
C VAL A 1079 12.12 -102.45 -41.31
N PRO A 1080 11.37 -101.33 -41.45
CA PRO A 1080 9.95 -101.28 -41.07
C PRO A 1080 9.06 -102.24 -41.84
N GLN A 1081 7.95 -102.67 -41.22
CA GLN A 1081 6.90 -103.45 -41.87
C GLN A 1081 6.38 -102.69 -43.10
N TYR A 1082 6.17 -103.37 -44.22
CA TYR A 1082 5.84 -102.72 -45.49
C TYR A 1082 4.57 -103.31 -46.09
N PHE A 1083 3.60 -102.46 -46.43
CA PHE A 1083 2.37 -102.84 -47.12
C PHE A 1083 2.46 -102.36 -48.56
N MET A 1084 2.56 -103.29 -49.50
CA MET A 1084 2.52 -103.00 -50.94
C MET A 1084 1.24 -103.58 -51.52
N VAL A 1085 0.48 -102.74 -52.22
CA VAL A 1085 -0.80 -103.15 -52.81
C VAL A 1085 -0.72 -103.03 -54.33
N THR A 1086 -1.08 -104.11 -55.03
CA THR A 1086 -0.99 -104.19 -56.50
C THR A 1086 -2.14 -105.03 -57.07
N PRO A 1087 -2.69 -104.67 -58.24
CA PRO A 1087 -3.79 -105.41 -58.86
C PRO A 1087 -3.35 -106.71 -59.53
N LYS A 1088 -2.03 -106.94 -59.69
CA LYS A 1088 -1.46 -108.09 -60.39
C LYS A 1088 -0.24 -108.62 -59.65
N LEU A 1089 -0.13 -109.94 -59.51
CA LEU A 1089 1.13 -110.60 -59.18
C LEU A 1089 1.94 -110.77 -60.47
N LEU A 1090 3.15 -110.20 -60.51
CA LEU A 1090 4.01 -110.29 -61.69
C LEU A 1090 4.60 -111.71 -61.83
N PRO A 1091 4.72 -112.25 -63.05
CA PRO A 1091 5.35 -113.55 -63.27
C PRO A 1091 6.88 -113.47 -63.12
N GLY A 1092 7.47 -114.46 -62.45
CA GLY A 1092 8.92 -114.55 -62.25
C GLY A 1092 9.47 -113.51 -61.26
N LEU A 1093 8.77 -113.32 -60.13
CA LEU A 1093 9.23 -112.61 -58.94
C LEU A 1093 9.96 -113.54 -57.96
N ASN A 1094 10.99 -113.03 -57.29
CA ASN A 1094 11.71 -113.75 -56.24
C ASN A 1094 10.93 -113.66 -54.91
N LEU A 1095 10.06 -114.64 -54.66
CA LEU A 1095 9.30 -114.72 -53.41
C LEU A 1095 10.15 -115.36 -52.31
N THR A 1096 10.43 -114.61 -51.23
CA THR A 1096 11.12 -115.11 -50.03
C THR A 1096 10.13 -115.49 -48.93
N LYS A 1097 10.60 -116.20 -47.89
CA LYS A 1097 9.79 -116.54 -46.70
C LYS A 1097 9.27 -115.32 -45.92
N ASP A 1098 9.84 -114.14 -46.18
CA ASP A 1098 9.53 -112.87 -45.51
C ASP A 1098 8.35 -112.10 -46.13
N ILE A 1099 7.80 -112.62 -47.23
CA ILE A 1099 6.67 -112.01 -47.95
C ILE A 1099 5.37 -112.71 -47.56
N ALA A 1100 4.48 -111.99 -46.89
CA ALA A 1100 3.11 -112.41 -46.65
C ALA A 1100 2.22 -111.96 -47.83
N CYS A 1101 1.77 -112.90 -48.66
CA CYS A 1101 0.85 -112.63 -49.77
C CYS A 1101 -0.60 -112.76 -49.33
N HIS A 1102 -1.33 -111.64 -49.35
CA HIS A 1102 -2.73 -111.55 -48.92
C HIS A 1102 -3.65 -111.39 -50.13
N ILE A 1103 -4.49 -112.38 -50.42
CA ILE A 1103 -5.36 -112.38 -51.61
C ILE A 1103 -6.78 -111.96 -51.21
N VAL A 1104 -7.15 -110.73 -51.58
CA VAL A 1104 -8.49 -110.18 -51.36
C VAL A 1104 -9.42 -110.65 -52.48
N PHE A 1105 -10.42 -111.45 -52.11
CA PHE A 1105 -11.42 -111.98 -53.03
C PHE A 1105 -12.83 -111.68 -52.52
N ASN A 1106 -13.65 -111.07 -53.38
CA ASN A 1106 -15.04 -110.73 -53.09
C ASN A 1106 -15.95 -111.48 -54.07
N SER A 1107 -16.93 -112.22 -53.56
CA SER A 1107 -17.93 -112.92 -54.38
C SER A 1107 -19.20 -113.19 -53.58
N SER A 1108 -20.32 -113.35 -54.26
CA SER A 1108 -21.62 -113.72 -53.68
C SER A 1108 -21.71 -115.18 -53.22
N PHE A 1109 -20.64 -115.98 -53.35
CA PHE A 1109 -20.65 -117.42 -53.03
C PHE A 1109 -19.49 -117.81 -52.10
N ILE A 1110 -19.49 -117.24 -50.90
CA ILE A 1110 -18.56 -117.62 -49.81
C ILE A 1110 -19.19 -118.79 -49.03
N PRO A 1111 -18.67 -120.03 -49.15
CA PRO A 1111 -19.25 -121.19 -48.46
C PRO A 1111 -18.96 -121.12 -46.95
N LYS A 1112 -19.98 -121.43 -46.12
CA LYS A 1112 -19.95 -121.34 -44.64
C LYS A 1112 -18.87 -122.18 -43.92
N ASN A 1113 -18.08 -122.99 -44.63
CA ASN A 1113 -17.06 -123.85 -44.03
C ASN A 1113 -15.65 -123.45 -44.52
N PRO A 1114 -14.86 -122.69 -43.74
CA PRO A 1114 -13.57 -122.18 -44.17
C PRO A 1114 -12.52 -123.27 -44.42
N LYS A 1115 -12.69 -124.50 -43.90
CA LYS A 1115 -11.75 -125.62 -44.14
C LYS A 1115 -11.70 -126.03 -45.63
N LEU A 1116 -12.69 -125.64 -46.44
CA LEU A 1116 -12.67 -125.82 -47.90
C LEU A 1116 -11.66 -124.92 -48.62
N TRP A 1117 -11.26 -123.80 -48.01
CA TRP A 1117 -10.33 -122.82 -48.59
C TRP A 1117 -8.84 -123.11 -48.31
N PHE A 1118 -8.52 -124.25 -47.69
CA PHE A 1118 -7.13 -124.65 -47.46
C PHE A 1118 -6.38 -124.74 -48.80
N ILE A 1119 -5.28 -124.00 -48.97
CA ILE A 1119 -4.62 -123.80 -50.28
C ILE A 1119 -4.29 -125.13 -51.01
N PRO A 1120 -3.76 -126.18 -50.34
CA PRO A 1120 -3.58 -127.49 -50.97
C PRO A 1120 -4.86 -128.10 -51.57
N ASN A 1121 -6.03 -127.85 -50.98
CA ASN A 1121 -7.32 -128.31 -51.48
C ASN A 1121 -7.79 -127.45 -52.66
N ILE A 1122 -7.62 -126.13 -52.62
CA ILE A 1122 -7.88 -125.25 -53.78
C ILE A 1122 -7.02 -125.66 -54.98
N VAL A 1123 -5.72 -125.90 -54.77
CA VAL A 1123 -4.78 -126.35 -55.82
C VAL A 1123 -5.18 -127.73 -56.37
N LYS A 1124 -5.55 -128.70 -55.51
CA LYS A 1124 -6.09 -130.00 -55.93
C LYS A 1124 -7.39 -129.84 -56.74
N PHE A 1125 -8.28 -128.92 -56.37
CA PHE A 1125 -9.55 -128.66 -57.06
C PHE A 1125 -9.34 -128.00 -58.43
N GLY A 1126 -8.44 -127.01 -58.50
CA GLY A 1126 -8.00 -126.38 -59.76
C GLY A 1126 -7.36 -127.40 -60.71
N ASN A 1127 -6.52 -128.29 -60.19
CA ASN A 1127 -5.91 -129.37 -60.99
C ASN A 1127 -6.94 -130.40 -61.49
N LYS A 1128 -7.92 -130.81 -60.66
CA LYS A 1128 -9.06 -131.64 -61.10
C LYS A 1128 -9.88 -130.93 -62.20
N ASN A 1129 -10.18 -129.65 -62.04
CA ASN A 1129 -10.93 -128.88 -63.06
C ASN A 1129 -10.14 -128.68 -64.35
N ASN A 1130 -8.81 -128.53 -64.30
CA ASN A 1130 -7.97 -128.50 -65.49
C ASN A 1130 -7.88 -129.88 -66.18
N GLN A 1131 -7.86 -130.99 -65.44
CA GLN A 1131 -8.00 -132.33 -66.02
C GLN A 1131 -9.39 -132.53 -66.68
N LEU A 1132 -10.47 -132.06 -66.05
CA LEU A 1132 -11.83 -132.11 -66.62
C LEU A 1132 -11.98 -131.21 -67.85
N ARG A 1133 -11.39 -130.00 -67.86
CA ARG A 1133 -11.32 -129.15 -69.07
C ARG A 1133 -10.49 -129.79 -70.18
N ARG A 1134 -9.39 -130.49 -69.87
CA ARG A 1134 -8.63 -131.29 -70.85
C ARG A 1134 -9.46 -132.46 -71.42
N LYS A 1135 -10.16 -133.24 -70.58
CA LYS A 1135 -11.08 -134.31 -71.02
C LYS A 1135 -12.29 -133.79 -71.83
N ARG A 1136 -12.80 -132.60 -71.55
CA ARG A 1136 -13.84 -131.94 -72.38
C ARG A 1136 -13.30 -131.41 -73.71
N LYS A 1137 -12.03 -130.95 -73.77
CA LYS A 1137 -11.37 -130.55 -75.03
C LYS A 1137 -11.01 -131.73 -75.94
N THR A 1138 -10.76 -132.94 -75.43
CA THR A 1138 -10.54 -134.12 -76.29
C THR A 1138 -11.85 -134.69 -76.87
N LYS A 1139 -12.97 -134.66 -76.14
CA LYS A 1139 -14.28 -135.02 -76.74
C LYS A 1139 -14.75 -134.04 -77.84
N LYS A 1140 -14.36 -132.76 -77.80
CA LYS A 1140 -14.55 -131.79 -78.91
C LYS A 1140 -13.44 -131.83 -79.99
N LYS A 1141 -12.83 -133.00 -80.21
CA LYS A 1141 -11.89 -133.28 -81.33
C LYS A 1141 -12.15 -134.65 -82.00
N LYS A 1142 -13.34 -135.23 -81.81
CA LYS A 1142 -13.82 -136.44 -82.51
C LYS A 1142 -15.29 -136.37 -82.97
N ASN A 1143 -15.90 -135.20 -82.80
CA ASN A 1143 -17.12 -134.69 -83.41
C ASN A 1143 -16.81 -133.26 -83.84
#